data_AF-A0A7V9AIK8-F1
#
_entry.id   AF-A0A7V9AIK8-F1
#
_cell.length_a   1.000
_cell.length_b   1.000
_cell.length_c   1.000
_cell.angle_alpha   90.00
_cell.angle_beta   90.00
_cell.angle_gamma   90.00
#
_symmetry.space_group_name_H-M   'P 1'
#
loop_
_entity.id
_entity.type
_entity.pdbx_description
1 polymer ?
#
loop_
_entity_poly.entity_id
_entity_poly.type
_entity_poly.pdbx_seq_one_letter_code
_entity_poly.pdbx_strand_id
1 'polypeptide(L)'
;YQETPVARTYNALVREAVAAAIAEQPAGRRLRILEIGAGTGGTTAAVLPVLPPERTEYVFTDISPRFVNQAKEKFREFSFVRHELLDITRDPEAQGFAPNAFDLVVAANVVHATPDLRRTLANVQRLLAPEGTLVLYEAMHPQRFSDLTVGLTEGWWSFTDHDLRPDYALLSHPRWRALLGDLGFTNATVLPDEHAPGILAQQALVLARAAPQLANTPAVLPSPLVGEGPGVGGPPWLILADAAGTGCRLAAALRDRNERAVIVTAGSAYRTLAEDRVELDPTRPADFARLLADHAGGWRGVLYLWGLDATLTEETGPATLLAAQEAAVGGALHLVQALARSSGADSPRLWLVTRGAQAGGELDGCVAPAQASLWGLGHTLALEHPELRCVRVDLDPASSGEAEIAALVAELRQTDAAEDQVALRGAGRRVRRLVRAERAAAAAEPLRFPAEASYLITGGLRGLGMLVAEWMAERGARHLVLTGRSAPSPDAEAALARLASAGVEVRAVQGDVADYERMAEILAEAGRALPPLRGVIHSAGVLDDGVLLLQSWPRFETVFRPKVLGSWNLHLLTRDLALDFFALFSSGVGLLGAAGQGNHAAANAFLDTLAYYRREHGLPALSINWGAWAEVGAAADHRLAERGVQTFSPAEGLRAFERALQLAAAPRPRRQLAVLAVDWQQVFAALPPGAEPPLFRELVRRAGQSGTPIAAPDGEPHLLEQLAAALPNRRMQLLQGAVRRLAALVLGVGDAQRVDLHQPLQELGLDSLMAVELRNRLGQAVGHTLPPTLLFEYPTVASLTSYLASEVLSLGGTDAASARAVAELRGEAIPLSEDDLASLLLKKLEHIEAANQ
;
A
#
# COMPACT_ATOMS: atom_id res chain seq x y z
N TYR A 1 -15.66 -7.98 41.77
CA TYR A 1 -14.60 -7.44 40.89
C TYR A 1 -13.36 -8.34 40.89
N GLN A 2 -12.68 -8.54 42.04
CA GLN A 2 -11.45 -9.35 42.13
C GLN A 2 -11.62 -10.82 41.72
N GLU A 3 -12.76 -11.44 42.03
CA GLU A 3 -13.05 -12.85 41.73
C GLU A 3 -13.58 -13.11 40.31
N THR A 4 -13.70 -12.07 39.48
CA THR A 4 -14.18 -12.28 38.10
C THR A 4 -13.16 -13.12 37.31
N PRO A 5 -13.60 -13.98 36.37
CA PRO A 5 -12.67 -14.74 35.53
C PRO A 5 -11.65 -13.85 34.83
N VAL A 6 -12.10 -12.69 34.36
CA VAL A 6 -11.29 -11.65 33.71
C VAL A 6 -10.19 -11.13 34.65
N ALA A 7 -10.55 -10.70 35.86
CA ALA A 7 -9.57 -10.22 36.84
C ALA A 7 -8.58 -11.31 37.27
N ARG A 8 -9.02 -12.56 37.42
CA ARG A 8 -8.15 -13.71 37.75
C ARG A 8 -7.15 -14.03 36.63
N THR A 9 -7.59 -14.02 35.37
CA THR A 9 -6.72 -14.26 34.21
C THR A 9 -5.64 -13.19 34.09
N TYR A 10 -6.01 -11.91 34.23
CA TYR A 10 -5.04 -10.83 34.06
C TYR A 10 -4.07 -10.69 35.24
N ASN A 11 -4.54 -10.88 36.48
CA ASN A 11 -3.64 -10.92 37.63
C ASN A 11 -2.66 -12.11 37.55
N ALA A 12 -3.07 -13.24 36.96
CA ALA A 12 -2.16 -14.34 36.68
C ALA A 12 -1.09 -13.94 35.64
N LEU A 13 -1.46 -13.21 34.58
CA LEU A 13 -0.50 -12.71 33.59
C LEU A 13 0.53 -11.74 34.19
N VAL A 14 0.10 -10.80 35.03
CA VAL A 14 1.03 -9.90 35.74
C VAL A 14 1.95 -10.71 36.66
N ARG A 15 1.41 -11.71 37.38
CA ARG A 15 2.21 -12.61 38.22
C ARG A 15 3.29 -13.36 37.42
N GLU A 16 2.94 -13.92 36.26
CA GLU A 16 3.93 -14.61 35.41
C GLU A 16 5.00 -13.64 34.88
N ALA A 17 4.63 -12.43 34.49
CA ALA A 17 5.60 -11.42 34.04
C ALA A 17 6.54 -10.97 35.16
N VAL A 18 6.02 -10.78 36.37
CA VAL A 18 6.84 -10.48 37.56
C VAL A 18 7.78 -11.65 37.87
N ALA A 19 7.28 -12.90 37.82
CA ALA A 19 8.10 -14.08 38.05
C ALA A 19 9.24 -14.20 37.00
N ALA A 20 8.94 -13.94 35.73
CA ALA A 20 9.93 -13.93 34.65
C ALA A 20 10.98 -12.83 34.85
N ALA A 21 10.56 -11.60 35.17
CA ALA A 21 11.48 -10.49 35.44
C ALA A 21 12.40 -10.77 36.64
N ILE A 22 11.92 -11.50 37.64
CA ILE A 22 12.72 -11.90 38.81
C ILE A 22 13.69 -13.04 38.47
N ALA A 23 13.32 -13.97 37.59
CA ALA A 23 14.16 -15.09 37.17
C ALA A 23 15.43 -14.62 36.42
N GLU A 24 15.35 -13.47 35.74
CA GLU A 24 16.47 -12.84 35.06
C GLU A 24 17.46 -12.13 36.03
N GLN A 25 17.07 -11.94 37.30
CA GLN A 25 17.91 -11.29 38.30
C GLN A 25 18.76 -12.30 39.08
N PRO A 26 20.03 -11.99 39.42
CA PRO A 26 20.88 -12.90 40.18
C PRO A 26 20.25 -13.33 41.50
N ALA A 27 20.34 -14.63 41.84
CA ALA A 27 19.65 -15.22 42.99
C ALA A 27 20.00 -14.57 44.35
N GLY A 28 21.18 -13.94 44.48
CA GLY A 28 21.62 -13.24 45.69
C GLY A 28 21.28 -11.75 45.76
N ARG A 29 20.66 -11.17 44.73
CA ARG A 29 20.32 -9.74 44.71
C ARG A 29 19.00 -9.49 45.44
N ARG A 30 18.99 -8.49 46.33
CA ARG A 30 17.76 -7.98 46.97
C ARG A 30 16.87 -7.34 45.90
N LEU A 31 15.59 -7.70 45.89
CA LEU A 31 14.58 -7.23 44.94
C LEU A 31 13.75 -6.13 45.59
N ARG A 32 13.79 -4.92 45.03
CA ARG A 32 12.96 -3.81 45.50
C ARG A 32 11.84 -3.58 44.48
N ILE A 33 10.61 -3.87 44.87
CA ILE A 33 9.43 -3.81 44.00
C ILE A 33 8.51 -2.70 44.49
N LEU A 34 8.08 -1.83 43.58
CA LEU A 34 7.07 -0.80 43.85
C LEU A 34 5.79 -1.12 43.09
N GLU A 35 4.64 -1.12 43.77
CA GLU A 35 3.33 -1.17 43.12
C GLU A 35 2.65 0.20 43.21
N ILE A 36 2.30 0.78 42.06
CA ILE A 36 1.70 2.12 41.95
C ILE A 36 0.18 2.00 41.80
N GLY A 37 -0.57 2.68 42.67
CA GLY A 37 -2.04 2.71 42.64
C GLY A 37 -2.69 1.33 42.75
N ALA A 38 -2.24 0.56 43.75
CA ALA A 38 -2.64 -0.83 43.93
C ALA A 38 -4.11 -1.02 44.36
N GLY A 39 -4.78 0.07 44.79
CA GLY A 39 -6.21 0.12 45.09
C GLY A 39 -6.65 -0.96 46.08
N THR A 40 -7.50 -1.87 45.62
CA THR A 40 -8.04 -2.97 46.45
C THR A 40 -7.04 -4.13 46.67
N GLY A 41 -5.83 -4.04 46.11
CA GLY A 41 -4.77 -5.04 46.21
C GLY A 41 -5.05 -6.32 45.43
N GLY A 42 -5.73 -6.21 44.28
CA GLY A 42 -6.06 -7.36 43.45
C GLY A 42 -4.81 -7.99 42.82
N THR A 43 -3.96 -7.16 42.23
CA THR A 43 -2.68 -7.57 41.64
C THR A 43 -1.67 -7.95 42.73
N THR A 44 -1.58 -7.15 43.81
CA THR A 44 -0.81 -7.49 45.01
C THR A 44 -1.05 -8.93 45.50
N ALA A 45 -2.32 -9.35 45.66
CA ALA A 45 -2.67 -10.68 46.16
C ALA A 45 -2.21 -11.83 45.23
N ALA A 46 -2.08 -11.56 43.93
CA ALA A 46 -1.59 -12.54 42.96
C ALA A 46 -0.06 -12.60 42.89
N VAL A 47 0.62 -11.46 43.12
CA VAL A 47 2.07 -11.34 42.99
C VAL A 47 2.81 -11.76 44.26
N LEU A 48 2.36 -11.34 45.45
CA LEU A 48 3.08 -11.62 46.72
C LEU A 48 3.44 -13.11 46.95
N PRO A 49 2.56 -14.09 46.64
CA PRO A 49 2.87 -15.51 46.90
C PRO A 49 4.01 -16.10 46.07
N VAL A 50 4.39 -15.47 44.95
CA VAL A 50 5.49 -15.95 44.09
C VAL A 50 6.82 -15.25 44.35
N LEU A 51 6.84 -14.28 45.27
CA LEU A 51 8.04 -13.52 45.61
C LEU A 51 8.88 -14.26 46.66
N PRO A 52 10.21 -14.30 46.52
CA PRO A 52 11.09 -14.90 47.52
C PRO A 52 11.18 -13.98 48.77
N PRO A 53 10.55 -14.34 49.91
CA PRO A 53 10.39 -13.44 51.06
C PRO A 53 11.73 -13.01 51.67
N GLU A 54 12.75 -13.86 51.62
CA GLU A 54 14.08 -13.64 52.20
C GLU A 54 14.89 -12.55 51.49
N ARG A 55 14.55 -12.18 50.26
CA ARG A 55 15.28 -11.17 49.47
C ARG A 55 14.41 -10.08 48.85
N THR A 56 13.12 -10.04 49.17
CA THR A 56 12.19 -9.07 48.57
C THR A 56 11.90 -7.93 49.54
N GLU A 57 11.79 -6.72 49.01
CA GLU A 57 11.11 -5.59 49.64
C GLU A 57 10.03 -5.13 48.68
N TYR A 58 8.76 -5.16 49.11
CA TYR A 58 7.62 -4.78 48.29
C TYR A 58 6.96 -3.54 48.87
N VAL A 59 6.81 -2.49 48.10
CA VAL A 59 6.17 -1.24 48.54
C VAL A 59 4.83 -1.10 47.83
N PHE A 60 3.76 -1.35 48.58
CA PHE A 60 2.38 -1.10 48.18
C PHE A 60 2.09 0.40 48.29
N THR A 61 1.63 1.02 47.21
CA THR A 61 1.24 2.44 47.23
C THR A 61 -0.13 2.71 46.62
N ASP A 62 -0.79 3.74 47.14
CA ASP A 62 -2.03 4.30 46.59
C ASP A 62 -2.17 5.77 47.00
N ILE A 63 -2.95 6.55 46.25
CA ILE A 63 -3.29 7.93 46.62
C ILE A 63 -4.28 8.00 47.78
N SER A 64 -5.05 6.92 48.00
CA SER A 64 -6.09 6.83 49.02
C SER A 64 -5.56 6.24 50.33
N PRO A 65 -5.57 7.01 51.44
CA PRO A 65 -5.20 6.48 52.76
C PRO A 65 -6.07 5.29 53.19
N ARG A 66 -7.31 5.21 52.69
CA ARG A 66 -8.21 4.09 52.96
C ARG A 66 -7.67 2.80 52.37
N PHE A 67 -7.24 2.80 51.11
CA PHE A 67 -6.70 1.60 50.46
C PHE A 67 -5.39 1.16 51.10
N VAL A 68 -4.49 2.10 51.41
CA VAL A 68 -3.24 1.81 52.12
C VAL A 68 -3.51 1.17 53.50
N ASN A 69 -4.47 1.67 54.27
CA ASN A 69 -4.79 1.09 55.58
C ASN A 69 -5.47 -0.29 55.49
N GLN A 70 -6.33 -0.50 54.50
CA GLN A 70 -6.94 -1.82 54.26
C GLN A 70 -5.89 -2.86 53.81
N ALA A 71 -4.93 -2.45 52.98
CA ALA A 71 -3.83 -3.31 52.55
C ALA A 71 -2.95 -3.76 53.73
N LYS A 72 -2.67 -2.88 54.71
CA LYS A 72 -1.93 -3.22 55.93
C LYS A 72 -2.57 -4.38 56.70
N GLU A 73 -3.90 -4.39 56.81
CA GLU A 73 -4.62 -5.48 57.48
C GLU A 73 -4.63 -6.75 56.61
N LYS A 74 -4.89 -6.59 55.30
CA LYS A 74 -5.06 -7.69 54.35
C LYS A 74 -3.75 -8.47 54.10
N PHE A 75 -2.61 -7.79 54.04
CA PHE A 75 -1.31 -8.39 53.71
C PHE A 75 -0.35 -8.45 54.90
N ARG A 76 -0.88 -8.35 56.13
CA ARG A 76 -0.09 -8.38 57.38
C ARG A 76 0.80 -9.61 57.56
N GLU A 77 0.48 -10.71 56.87
CA GLU A 77 1.24 -11.96 56.91
C GLU A 77 2.54 -11.90 56.10
N PHE A 78 2.68 -10.94 55.17
CA PHE A 78 3.86 -10.72 54.37
C PHE A 78 4.75 -9.65 55.01
N SER A 79 5.68 -10.07 55.86
CA SER A 79 6.57 -9.17 56.63
C SER A 79 7.47 -8.27 55.78
N PHE A 80 7.66 -8.60 54.50
CA PHE A 80 8.44 -7.84 53.54
C PHE A 80 7.64 -6.77 52.77
N VAL A 81 6.36 -6.58 53.08
CA VAL A 81 5.48 -5.59 52.45
C VAL A 81 5.39 -4.32 53.28
N ARG A 82 5.76 -3.20 52.67
CA ARG A 82 5.61 -1.84 53.20
C ARG A 82 4.44 -1.15 52.51
N HIS A 83 3.80 -0.22 53.22
CA HIS A 83 2.58 0.44 52.78
C HIS A 83 2.73 1.95 52.91
N GLU A 84 2.76 2.66 51.79
CA GLU A 84 3.07 4.10 51.74
C GLU A 84 2.09 4.84 50.81
N LEU A 85 1.90 6.14 51.02
CA LEU A 85 1.10 6.98 50.13
C LEU A 85 1.99 7.46 48.98
N LEU A 86 1.50 7.38 47.74
CA LEU A 86 2.19 7.92 46.58
C LEU A 86 1.19 8.48 45.57
N ASP A 87 1.35 9.75 45.22
CA ASP A 87 0.76 10.35 44.03
C ASP A 87 1.82 10.44 42.94
N ILE A 88 1.77 9.50 41.99
CA ILE A 88 2.76 9.38 40.91
C ILE A 88 2.74 10.57 39.93
N THR A 89 1.68 11.39 39.94
CA THR A 89 1.59 12.59 39.09
C THR A 89 2.47 13.73 39.62
N ARG A 90 2.81 13.66 40.92
CA ARG A 90 3.71 14.58 41.60
C ARG A 90 5.11 14.01 41.69
N ASP A 91 6.08 14.88 41.96
CA ASP A 91 7.47 14.49 42.14
C ASP A 91 7.60 13.43 43.26
N PRO A 92 8.08 12.21 42.99
CA PRO A 92 8.23 11.16 44.00
C PRO A 92 9.28 11.46 45.07
N GLU A 93 10.35 12.19 44.72
CA GLU A 93 11.42 12.53 45.67
C GLU A 93 10.90 13.44 46.78
N ALA A 94 10.08 14.42 46.42
CA ALA A 94 9.38 15.29 47.36
C ALA A 94 8.38 14.56 48.26
N GLN A 95 8.03 13.31 47.92
CA GLN A 95 7.14 12.44 48.69
C GLN A 95 7.89 11.38 49.51
N GLY A 96 9.24 11.40 49.49
CA GLY A 96 10.09 10.49 50.26
C GLY A 96 10.58 9.25 49.52
N PHE A 97 10.34 9.15 48.21
CA PHE A 97 10.81 8.03 47.39
C PHE A 97 12.13 8.40 46.70
N ALA A 98 13.22 7.73 47.07
CA ALA A 98 14.53 7.99 46.47
C ALA A 98 14.58 7.59 44.98
N PRO A 99 15.35 8.30 44.15
CA PRO A 99 15.52 7.93 42.74
C PRO A 99 16.32 6.62 42.64
N ASN A 100 16.08 5.85 41.57
CA ASN A 100 16.71 4.55 41.30
C ASN A 100 16.52 3.51 42.44
N ALA A 101 15.46 3.66 43.23
CA ALA A 101 15.22 2.85 44.43
C ALA A 101 14.62 1.46 44.13
N PHE A 102 14.04 1.23 42.96
CA PHE A 102 13.28 0.01 42.67
C PHE A 102 13.83 -0.74 41.46
N ASP A 103 13.99 -2.05 41.59
CA ASP A 103 14.42 -2.93 40.50
C ASP A 103 13.23 -3.31 39.59
N LEU A 104 12.00 -3.23 40.12
CA LEU A 104 10.76 -3.51 39.41
C LEU A 104 9.66 -2.53 39.82
N VAL A 105 8.93 -1.97 38.86
CA VAL A 105 7.71 -1.18 39.11
C VAL A 105 6.52 -1.87 38.44
N VAL A 106 5.45 -2.07 39.20
CA VAL A 106 4.19 -2.68 38.75
C VAL A 106 3.07 -1.62 38.84
N ALA A 107 2.27 -1.48 37.79
CA ALA A 107 1.10 -0.60 37.80
C ALA A 107 -0.05 -1.22 36.98
N ALA A 108 -1.23 -1.39 37.57
CA ALA A 108 -2.35 -2.09 36.94
C ALA A 108 -3.59 -1.20 36.87
N ASN A 109 -3.99 -0.80 35.66
CA ASN A 109 -5.14 0.03 35.33
C ASN A 109 -5.17 1.31 36.16
N VAL A 110 -4.07 2.06 36.12
CA VAL A 110 -3.84 3.21 36.98
C VAL A 110 -3.26 4.39 36.22
N VAL A 111 -2.31 4.18 35.30
CA VAL A 111 -1.60 5.30 34.68
C VAL A 111 -2.50 6.01 33.67
N HIS A 112 -3.48 5.31 33.06
CA HIS A 112 -4.48 5.93 32.20
C HIS A 112 -5.32 7.01 32.91
N ALA A 113 -5.53 6.88 34.21
CA ALA A 113 -6.32 7.82 35.01
C ALA A 113 -5.53 9.09 35.38
N THR A 114 -4.24 9.18 35.02
CA THR A 114 -3.40 10.35 35.31
C THR A 114 -3.56 11.48 34.28
N PRO A 115 -3.34 12.75 34.66
CA PRO A 115 -3.53 13.88 33.75
C PRO A 115 -2.57 13.97 32.57
N ASP A 116 -1.33 13.52 32.74
CA ASP A 116 -0.27 13.57 31.73
C ASP A 116 0.55 12.28 31.82
N LEU A 117 0.44 11.44 30.80
CA LEU A 117 1.13 10.16 30.79
C LEU A 117 2.66 10.30 30.64
N ARG A 118 3.15 11.32 29.93
CA ARG A 118 4.59 11.54 29.77
C ARG A 118 5.22 11.89 31.10
N ARG A 119 4.58 12.80 31.86
CA ARG A 119 5.04 13.19 33.20
C ARG A 119 4.97 12.02 34.18
N THR A 120 3.86 11.29 34.19
CA THR A 120 3.68 10.10 35.05
C THR A 120 4.77 9.07 34.79
N LEU A 121 5.01 8.71 33.52
CA LEU A 121 6.01 7.70 33.17
C LEU A 121 7.46 8.20 33.36
N ALA A 122 7.72 9.51 33.22
CA ALA A 122 9.01 10.09 33.57
C ALA A 122 9.29 9.98 35.09
N ASN A 123 8.27 10.18 35.93
CA ASN A 123 8.38 9.95 37.38
C ASN A 123 8.62 8.46 37.70
N VAL A 124 7.92 7.56 37.01
CA VAL A 124 8.16 6.10 37.12
C VAL A 124 9.58 5.74 36.73
N GLN A 125 10.10 6.30 35.64
CA GLN A 125 11.47 6.06 35.19
C GLN A 125 12.51 6.51 36.21
N ARG A 126 12.30 7.64 36.89
CA ARG A 126 13.21 8.11 37.96
C ARG A 126 13.26 7.18 39.17
N LEU A 127 12.18 6.46 39.44
CA LEU A 127 12.10 5.51 40.55
C LEU A 127 12.77 4.16 40.22
N LEU A 128 12.81 3.80 38.94
CA LEU A 128 13.46 2.58 38.47
C LEU A 128 14.99 2.71 38.54
N ALA A 129 15.64 1.67 39.06
CA ALA A 129 17.07 1.51 38.95
C ALA A 129 17.49 1.39 37.47
N PRO A 130 18.77 1.65 37.12
CA PRO A 130 19.29 1.36 35.78
C PRO A 130 19.00 -0.10 35.41
N GLU A 131 18.50 -0.32 34.19
CA GLU A 131 18.03 -1.64 33.70
C GLU A 131 16.84 -2.22 34.50
N GLY A 132 16.20 -1.43 35.36
CA GLY A 132 15.01 -1.82 36.11
C GLY A 132 13.81 -2.03 35.19
N THR A 133 12.95 -2.99 35.55
CA THR A 133 11.82 -3.40 34.71
C THR A 133 10.54 -2.67 35.10
N LEU A 134 9.81 -2.19 34.10
CA LEU A 134 8.46 -1.67 34.22
C LEU A 134 7.47 -2.73 33.74
N VAL A 135 6.44 -3.00 34.55
CA VAL A 135 5.32 -3.88 34.24
C VAL A 135 4.02 -3.08 34.40
N LEU A 136 3.43 -2.66 33.28
CA LEU A 136 2.10 -2.06 33.28
C LEU A 136 1.07 -3.07 32.81
N TYR A 137 -0.14 -2.96 33.34
CA TYR A 137 -1.29 -3.66 32.81
C TYR A 137 -2.40 -2.63 32.59
N GLU A 138 -2.82 -2.43 31.35
CA GLU A 138 -3.69 -1.30 31.00
C GLU A 138 -4.78 -1.69 30.00
N ALA A 139 -5.94 -1.05 30.11
CA ALA A 139 -7.00 -1.13 29.11
C ALA A 139 -6.55 -0.44 27.81
N MET A 140 -6.87 -1.04 26.67
CA MET A 140 -6.37 -0.57 25.36
C MET A 140 -7.45 0.06 24.47
N HIS A 141 -8.72 -0.15 24.80
CA HIS A 141 -9.85 0.30 23.97
C HIS A 141 -11.00 0.87 24.81
N PRO A 142 -11.75 1.87 24.28
CA PRO A 142 -12.93 2.39 24.95
C PRO A 142 -13.95 1.31 25.24
N GLN A 143 -14.40 1.24 26.49
CA GLN A 143 -15.39 0.28 26.95
C GLN A 143 -16.65 1.03 27.37
N ARG A 144 -17.68 1.03 26.52
CA ARG A 144 -18.96 1.72 26.79
C ARG A 144 -19.58 1.36 28.15
N PHE A 145 -19.41 0.10 28.59
CA PHE A 145 -19.85 -0.33 29.91
C PHE A 145 -19.09 0.39 31.03
N SER A 146 -17.77 0.49 30.93
CA SER A 146 -16.91 1.19 31.89
C SER A 146 -17.22 2.68 31.88
N ASP A 147 -17.40 3.29 30.70
CA ASP A 147 -17.78 4.70 30.55
C ASP A 147 -19.09 5.04 31.26
N LEU A 148 -20.09 4.18 31.14
CA LEU A 148 -21.43 4.39 31.71
C LEU A 148 -21.55 4.03 33.20
N THR A 149 -20.59 3.30 33.76
CA THR A 149 -20.66 2.80 35.15
C THR A 149 -19.67 3.49 36.08
N VAL A 150 -18.38 3.43 35.77
CA VAL A 150 -17.29 3.96 36.61
C VAL A 150 -16.63 5.19 35.98
N GLY A 151 -16.69 5.34 34.66
CA GLY A 151 -16.11 6.45 33.91
C GLY A 151 -16.71 7.82 34.19
N LEU A 152 -17.89 7.87 34.83
CA LEU A 152 -18.51 9.12 35.29
C LEU A 152 -18.01 9.54 36.68
N THR A 153 -17.19 8.74 37.36
CA THR A 153 -16.64 9.10 38.66
C THR A 153 -15.49 10.11 38.51
N GLU A 154 -15.46 11.10 39.39
CA GLU A 154 -14.44 12.14 39.38
C GLU A 154 -13.04 11.51 39.55
N GLY A 155 -12.11 11.86 38.66
CA GLY A 155 -10.76 11.33 38.66
C GLY A 155 -10.53 10.10 37.75
N TRP A 156 -11.59 9.46 37.23
CA TRP A 156 -11.45 8.24 36.42
C TRP A 156 -10.85 8.48 35.03
N TRP A 157 -11.19 9.60 34.40
CA TRP A 157 -10.66 10.03 33.10
C TRP A 157 -9.98 11.41 33.20
N SER A 158 -8.92 11.54 33.99
CA SER A 158 -8.32 12.85 34.31
C SER A 158 -7.39 13.43 33.24
N PHE A 159 -7.32 12.86 32.03
CA PHE A 159 -6.33 13.19 31.01
C PHE A 159 -6.46 14.62 30.46
N THR A 160 -5.31 15.27 30.23
CA THR A 160 -5.20 16.66 29.72
C THR A 160 -4.15 16.82 28.62
N ASP A 161 -3.34 15.79 28.37
CA ASP A 161 -2.34 15.68 27.32
C ASP A 161 -3.00 15.35 25.96
N HIS A 162 -3.86 16.26 25.48
CA HIS A 162 -4.68 16.05 24.27
C HIS A 162 -3.88 15.87 22.98
N ASP A 163 -2.60 16.23 22.95
CA ASP A 163 -1.69 15.91 21.85
C ASP A 163 -1.34 14.40 21.81
N LEU A 164 -1.27 13.75 22.99
CA LEU A 164 -1.03 12.32 23.15
C LEU A 164 -2.32 11.50 23.28
N ARG A 165 -3.38 12.08 23.83
CA ARG A 165 -4.69 11.46 24.09
C ARG A 165 -5.81 12.42 23.62
N PRO A 166 -6.03 12.54 22.29
CA PRO A 166 -6.91 13.57 21.73
C PRO A 166 -8.38 13.34 22.11
N ASP A 167 -8.83 12.09 22.06
CA ASP A 167 -10.27 11.78 22.13
C ASP A 167 -10.64 10.86 23.30
N TYR A 168 -9.67 10.18 23.92
CA TYR A 168 -9.92 9.21 24.99
C TYR A 168 -8.68 8.93 25.85
N ALA A 169 -8.88 8.50 27.11
CA ALA A 169 -7.81 8.35 28.11
C ALA A 169 -6.86 7.15 27.89
N LEU A 170 -7.29 6.17 27.10
CA LEU A 170 -6.54 4.93 26.83
C LEU A 170 -5.68 5.06 25.57
N LEU A 171 -4.52 4.39 25.60
CA LEU A 171 -3.61 4.32 24.46
C LEU A 171 -3.69 2.95 23.79
N SER A 172 -3.48 2.91 22.47
CA SER A 172 -3.34 1.65 21.72
C SER A 172 -1.94 1.06 21.88
N HIS A 173 -1.79 -0.23 21.51
CA HIS A 173 -0.52 -0.96 21.47
C HIS A 173 0.66 -0.17 20.85
N PRO A 174 0.55 0.42 19.64
CA PRO A 174 1.64 1.21 19.06
C PRO A 174 1.91 2.52 19.80
N ARG A 175 0.88 3.16 20.39
CA ARG A 175 1.06 4.41 21.15
C ARG A 175 1.78 4.17 22.47
N TRP A 176 1.52 3.04 23.14
CA TRP A 176 2.30 2.63 24.31
C TRP A 176 3.77 2.38 23.98
N ARG A 177 4.06 1.67 22.88
CA ARG A 177 5.44 1.43 22.43
C ARG A 177 6.17 2.73 22.08
N ALA A 178 5.51 3.63 21.34
CA ALA A 178 6.07 4.92 20.97
C ALA A 178 6.36 5.79 22.21
N LEU A 179 5.38 5.92 23.11
CA LEU A 179 5.51 6.71 24.34
C LEU A 179 6.66 6.23 25.23
N LEU A 180 6.80 4.92 25.41
CA LEU A 180 7.89 4.34 26.21
C LEU A 180 9.25 4.55 25.52
N GLY A 181 9.31 4.42 24.20
CA GLY A 181 10.52 4.71 23.42
C GLY A 181 10.96 6.17 23.52
N ASP A 182 10.02 7.12 23.39
CA ASP A 182 10.28 8.56 23.50
C ASP A 182 10.81 8.96 24.88
N LEU A 183 10.38 8.24 25.92
CA LEU A 183 10.84 8.42 27.30
C LEU A 183 12.15 7.69 27.59
N GLY A 184 12.74 6.99 26.63
CA GLY A 184 14.02 6.30 26.80
C GLY A 184 13.92 4.97 27.55
N PHE A 185 12.75 4.32 27.54
CA PHE A 185 12.67 2.92 27.91
C PHE A 185 13.12 2.03 26.74
N THR A 186 13.80 0.94 27.05
CA THR A 186 14.29 -0.07 26.09
C THR A 186 13.44 -1.35 26.18
N ASN A 187 13.49 -2.19 25.15
CA ASN A 187 12.75 -3.47 25.09
C ASN A 187 11.24 -3.36 25.36
N ALA A 188 10.61 -2.25 24.97
CA ALA A 188 9.19 -2.02 25.17
C ALA A 188 8.33 -3.02 24.37
N THR A 189 7.66 -3.91 25.08
CA THR A 189 6.83 -4.99 24.54
C THR A 189 5.41 -4.83 25.07
N VAL A 190 4.40 -5.00 24.21
CA VAL A 190 2.98 -4.98 24.61
C VAL A 190 2.35 -6.30 24.21
N LEU A 191 1.73 -7.01 25.16
CA LEU A 191 1.15 -8.34 25.00
C LEU A 191 -0.32 -8.36 25.46
N PRO A 192 -1.23 -9.05 24.76
CA PRO A 192 -1.00 -9.83 23.54
C PRO A 192 -0.79 -8.94 22.30
N ASP A 193 -0.49 -9.55 21.14
CA ASP A 193 -0.38 -8.81 19.87
C ASP A 193 -1.68 -8.03 19.57
N GLU A 194 -1.58 -6.90 18.87
CA GLU A 194 -2.72 -6.04 18.53
C GLU A 194 -3.82 -6.76 17.72
N HIS A 195 -3.50 -7.88 17.09
CA HIS A 195 -4.43 -8.74 16.34
C HIS A 195 -5.01 -9.90 17.16
N ALA A 196 -4.72 -9.98 18.46
CA ALA A 196 -5.24 -11.05 19.29
C ALA A 196 -6.79 -11.00 19.34
N PRO A 197 -7.49 -12.12 19.12
CA PRO A 197 -8.95 -12.12 19.07
C PRO A 197 -9.59 -12.08 20.47
N GLY A 198 -10.79 -11.50 20.53
CA GLY A 198 -11.70 -11.63 21.69
C GLY A 198 -11.39 -10.71 22.86
N ILE A 199 -11.84 -11.11 24.06
CA ILE A 199 -11.76 -10.29 25.29
C ILE A 199 -10.32 -9.98 25.73
N LEU A 200 -9.34 -10.77 25.24
CA LEU A 200 -7.91 -10.62 25.52
C LEU A 200 -7.29 -9.40 24.81
N ALA A 201 -7.90 -8.90 23.74
CA ALA A 201 -7.43 -7.70 23.03
C ALA A 201 -7.74 -6.39 23.77
N GLN A 202 -8.65 -6.43 24.75
CA GLN A 202 -9.18 -5.23 25.40
C GLN A 202 -8.25 -4.68 26.49
N GLN A 203 -7.27 -5.45 26.91
CA GLN A 203 -6.31 -5.14 27.96
C GLN A 203 -4.95 -5.65 27.50
N ALA A 204 -3.87 -4.97 27.85
CA ALA A 204 -2.55 -5.46 27.55
C ALA A 204 -1.55 -5.25 28.67
N LEU A 205 -0.61 -6.18 28.75
CA LEU A 205 0.57 -6.15 29.59
C LEU A 205 1.67 -5.42 28.82
N VAL A 206 2.16 -4.32 29.35
CA VAL A 206 3.25 -3.52 28.79
C VAL A 206 4.50 -3.76 29.64
N LEU A 207 5.56 -4.25 29.02
CA LEU A 207 6.86 -4.52 29.64
C LEU A 207 7.91 -3.61 29.02
N ALA A 208 8.74 -2.97 29.83
CA ALA A 208 9.86 -2.17 29.32
C ALA A 208 10.99 -2.11 30.35
N ARG A 209 12.20 -1.72 29.94
CA ARG A 209 13.34 -1.52 30.84
C ARG A 209 13.83 -0.09 30.84
N ALA A 210 14.26 0.42 32.00
CA ALA A 210 14.92 1.71 32.09
C ALA A 210 16.30 1.64 31.42
N ALA A 211 16.70 2.68 30.69
CA ALA A 211 18.01 2.75 30.03
C ALA A 211 19.19 2.63 31.02
N PRO A 212 20.35 2.12 30.57
CA PRO A 212 21.55 2.07 31.39
C PRO A 212 22.10 3.50 31.60
N GLN A 213 22.39 3.87 32.84
CA GLN A 213 22.96 5.18 33.15
C GLN A 213 24.41 5.27 32.65
N LEU A 214 24.64 6.14 31.66
CA LEU A 214 25.98 6.65 31.33
C LEU A 214 26.42 7.61 32.46
N ALA A 215 27.58 7.33 33.06
CA ALA A 215 28.13 8.14 34.15
C ALA A 215 28.40 9.58 33.71
N ASN A 216 27.93 10.54 34.53
CA ASN A 216 28.11 11.99 34.39
C ASN A 216 29.56 12.41 34.04
N THR A 217 29.72 13.28 33.04
CA THR A 217 30.80 14.28 33.00
C THR A 217 30.30 15.55 32.30
N PRO A 218 30.52 16.77 32.87
CA PRO A 218 29.86 17.99 32.39
C PRO A 218 30.49 18.59 31.13
N ALA A 219 29.65 19.36 30.43
CA ALA A 219 29.88 19.97 29.12
C ALA A 219 31.17 20.81 29.01
N VAL A 220 31.97 20.50 27.99
CA VAL A 220 32.96 21.40 27.39
C VAL A 220 32.80 21.31 25.88
N LEU A 221 32.54 22.43 25.22
CA LEU A 221 32.58 22.56 23.75
C LEU A 221 34.03 22.41 23.27
N PRO A 222 34.28 21.67 22.17
CA PRO A 222 35.27 22.14 21.22
C PRO A 222 34.77 22.11 19.77
N SER A 223 35.10 23.18 19.06
CA SER A 223 35.10 23.28 17.60
C SER A 223 36.36 22.60 17.02
N PRO A 224 36.56 22.63 15.69
CA PRO A 224 36.26 21.59 14.72
C PRO A 224 37.49 20.73 14.32
N LEU A 225 37.20 19.54 13.79
CA LEU A 225 38.03 18.72 12.89
C LEU A 225 39.41 18.28 13.39
N VAL A 226 39.51 17.00 13.78
CA VAL A 226 40.44 16.04 13.16
C VAL A 226 39.71 14.69 13.12
N GLY A 227 39.55 14.13 11.93
CA GLY A 227 38.65 13.02 11.66
C GLY A 227 39.15 11.65 12.13
N GLU A 228 38.18 10.75 12.33
CA GLU A 228 38.29 9.30 12.20
C GLU A 228 36.89 8.71 11.88
N GLY A 229 36.76 8.08 10.69
CA GLY A 229 35.92 6.91 10.43
C GLY A 229 34.38 7.02 10.29
N PRO A 230 33.77 6.63 9.15
CA PRO A 230 32.32 6.65 8.95
C PRO A 230 31.64 5.38 9.48
N GLY A 231 30.45 5.54 10.07
CA GLY A 231 29.43 4.48 10.11
C GLY A 231 28.94 4.09 11.50
N VAL A 232 27.78 4.62 11.90
CA VAL A 232 26.57 3.83 12.22
C VAL A 232 25.35 4.74 11.97
N GLY A 233 25.02 4.96 10.70
CA GLY A 233 23.71 5.51 10.30
C GLY A 233 22.95 4.43 9.54
N GLY A 234 21.67 4.22 9.82
CA GLY A 234 20.83 3.26 9.09
C GLY A 234 20.82 3.49 7.58
N PRO A 235 20.24 2.59 6.76
CA PRO A 235 20.23 2.72 5.30
C PRO A 235 19.65 4.09 4.88
N PRO A 236 20.19 4.73 3.84
CA PRO A 236 19.73 6.05 3.40
C PRO A 236 18.36 5.98 2.72
N TRP A 237 17.68 7.13 2.65
CA TRP A 237 16.58 7.36 1.71
C TRP A 237 17.13 7.58 0.30
N LEU A 238 16.47 7.02 -0.71
CA LEU A 238 16.73 7.34 -2.12
C LEU A 238 15.68 8.35 -2.61
N ILE A 239 16.11 9.50 -3.12
CA ILE A 239 15.21 10.58 -3.54
C ILE A 239 15.54 10.98 -4.98
N LEU A 240 14.71 10.57 -5.94
CA LEU A 240 14.75 11.05 -7.31
C LEU A 240 14.09 12.42 -7.35
N ALA A 241 14.89 13.48 -7.17
CA ALA A 241 14.44 14.83 -6.88
C ALA A 241 14.02 15.61 -8.13
N ASP A 242 12.92 16.34 -8.01
CA ASP A 242 12.39 17.28 -9.01
C ASP A 242 13.29 18.50 -9.21
N ALA A 243 13.18 19.10 -10.39
CA ALA A 243 13.92 20.30 -10.74
C ALA A 243 13.52 21.53 -9.90
N ALA A 244 12.29 21.57 -9.38
CA ALA A 244 11.78 22.65 -8.52
C ALA A 244 12.26 22.54 -7.04
N GLY A 245 13.05 21.52 -6.72
CA GLY A 245 13.75 21.40 -5.44
C GLY A 245 12.91 20.89 -4.28
N THR A 246 11.73 20.33 -4.53
CA THR A 246 10.89 19.69 -3.49
C THR A 246 11.65 18.53 -2.84
N GLY A 247 12.26 17.66 -3.64
CA GLY A 247 13.08 16.55 -3.17
C GLY A 247 14.32 17.00 -2.40
N CYS A 248 14.96 18.11 -2.82
CA CYS A 248 16.09 18.69 -2.09
C CYS A 248 15.68 19.22 -0.71
N ARG A 249 14.54 19.91 -0.60
CA ARG A 249 14.00 20.38 0.68
C ARG A 249 13.59 19.22 1.59
N LEU A 250 12.99 18.17 1.01
CA LEU A 250 12.68 16.95 1.75
C LEU A 250 13.94 16.29 2.30
N ALA A 251 14.98 16.14 1.47
CA ALA A 251 16.26 15.59 1.90
C ALA A 251 16.88 16.40 3.05
N ALA A 252 16.81 17.73 3.01
CA ALA A 252 17.24 18.59 4.12
C ALA A 252 16.44 18.31 5.40
N ALA A 253 15.10 18.26 5.31
CA ALA A 253 14.24 17.96 6.45
C ALA A 253 14.49 16.57 7.05
N LEU A 254 14.87 15.58 6.23
CA LEU A 254 15.28 14.25 6.71
C LEU A 254 16.65 14.28 7.40
N ARG A 255 17.62 15.04 6.85
CA ARG A 255 18.95 15.22 7.48
C ARG A 255 18.87 15.94 8.82
N ASP A 256 17.99 16.93 8.96
CA ASP A 256 17.72 17.62 10.25
C ASP A 256 17.20 16.65 11.33
N ARG A 257 16.74 15.46 10.92
CA ARG A 257 16.29 14.37 11.79
C ARG A 257 17.31 13.24 11.90
N ASN A 258 18.57 13.49 11.54
CA ASN A 258 19.68 12.52 11.50
C ASN A 258 19.43 11.32 10.56
N GLU A 259 18.61 11.48 9.52
CA GLU A 259 18.39 10.47 8.49
C GLU A 259 19.24 10.77 7.25
N ARG A 260 19.96 9.76 6.74
CA ARG A 260 20.76 9.88 5.52
C ARG A 260 19.85 9.89 4.30
N ALA A 261 20.20 10.67 3.27
CA ALA A 261 19.46 10.74 2.01
C ALA A 261 20.42 10.91 0.83
N VAL A 262 20.23 10.09 -0.21
CA VAL A 262 20.91 10.20 -1.50
C VAL A 262 19.95 10.88 -2.48
N ILE A 263 20.38 12.00 -3.05
CA ILE A 263 19.61 12.80 -4.01
C ILE A 263 20.04 12.40 -5.42
N VAL A 264 19.07 12.05 -6.26
CA VAL A 264 19.28 11.73 -7.66
C VAL A 264 18.58 12.78 -8.53
N THR A 265 19.34 13.46 -9.39
CA THR A 265 18.81 14.42 -10.37
C THR A 265 18.82 13.83 -11.77
N ALA A 266 17.84 14.19 -12.60
CA ALA A 266 17.84 13.80 -14.00
C ALA A 266 18.93 14.59 -14.76
N GLY A 267 19.69 13.89 -15.61
CA GLY A 267 20.72 14.46 -16.48
C GLY A 267 20.87 13.64 -17.76
N SER A 268 22.03 13.70 -18.40
CA SER A 268 22.30 13.00 -19.67
C SER A 268 23.23 11.79 -19.54
N ALA A 269 23.74 11.51 -18.34
CA ALA A 269 24.63 10.39 -18.05
C ALA A 269 24.74 10.14 -16.55
N TYR A 270 25.09 8.92 -16.16
CA TYR A 270 25.43 8.58 -14.78
C TYR A 270 26.71 9.29 -14.29
N ARG A 271 26.57 10.16 -13.28
CA ARG A 271 27.67 10.87 -12.62
C ARG A 271 27.44 10.97 -11.12
N THR A 272 28.42 10.54 -10.33
CA THR A 272 28.46 10.83 -8.89
C THR A 272 28.99 12.24 -8.69
N LEU A 273 28.13 13.16 -8.24
CA LEU A 273 28.49 14.57 -8.02
C LEU A 273 29.06 14.79 -6.62
N ALA A 274 28.56 14.05 -5.64
CA ALA A 274 29.04 13.98 -4.26
C ALA A 274 28.66 12.62 -3.65
N GLU A 275 29.11 12.32 -2.42
CA GLU A 275 28.77 11.07 -1.72
C GLU A 275 27.25 10.83 -1.62
N ASP A 276 26.46 11.90 -1.49
CA ASP A 276 25.01 11.86 -1.35
C ASP A 276 24.26 12.46 -2.55
N ARG A 277 24.94 12.69 -3.68
CA ARG A 277 24.37 13.28 -4.89
C ARG A 277 24.81 12.55 -6.15
N VAL A 278 23.83 12.04 -6.88
CA VAL A 278 24.00 11.36 -8.16
C VAL A 278 23.18 12.08 -9.22
N GLU A 279 23.70 12.12 -10.43
CA GLU A 279 22.94 12.50 -11.62
C GLU A 279 22.88 11.28 -12.54
N LEU A 280 21.75 11.03 -13.19
CA LEU A 280 21.62 9.94 -14.14
C LEU A 280 20.63 10.23 -15.27
N ASP A 281 20.74 9.49 -16.38
CA ASP A 281 19.82 9.63 -17.52
C ASP A 281 18.51 8.84 -17.28
N PRO A 282 17.34 9.51 -17.22
CA PRO A 282 16.05 8.86 -16.95
C PRO A 282 15.65 7.84 -18.03
N THR A 283 16.21 7.96 -19.23
CA THR A 283 15.92 7.09 -20.39
C THR A 283 16.80 5.83 -20.43
N ARG A 284 17.81 5.72 -19.55
CA ARG A 284 18.78 4.62 -19.58
C ARG A 284 18.59 3.64 -18.40
N PRO A 285 18.00 2.45 -18.62
CA PRO A 285 17.80 1.46 -17.56
C PRO A 285 19.08 1.04 -16.82
N ALA A 286 20.22 1.02 -17.52
CA ALA A 286 21.51 0.63 -16.96
C ALA A 286 21.98 1.57 -15.83
N ASP A 287 21.61 2.85 -15.91
CA ASP A 287 22.00 3.86 -14.92
C ASP A 287 21.29 3.60 -13.57
N PHE A 288 20.03 3.15 -13.61
CA PHE A 288 19.29 2.75 -12.40
C PHE A 288 19.85 1.47 -11.77
N ALA A 289 20.22 0.49 -12.60
CA ALA A 289 20.87 -0.74 -12.10
C ALA A 289 22.20 -0.41 -11.40
N ARG A 290 22.99 0.49 -11.98
CA ARG A 290 24.23 0.98 -11.37
C ARG A 290 23.98 1.75 -10.07
N LEU A 291 23.00 2.65 -10.03
CA LEU A 291 22.62 3.40 -8.84
C LEU A 291 22.36 2.49 -7.63
N LEU A 292 21.59 1.41 -7.85
CA LEU A 292 21.24 0.46 -6.78
C LEU A 292 22.44 -0.44 -6.41
N ALA A 293 23.28 -0.84 -7.38
CA ALA A 293 24.47 -1.63 -7.12
C ALA A 293 25.53 -0.86 -6.30
N ASP A 294 25.70 0.45 -6.56
CA ASP A 294 26.64 1.31 -5.83
C ASP A 294 26.25 1.49 -4.34
N HIS A 295 25.02 1.10 -3.95
CA HIS A 295 24.48 1.22 -2.59
C HIS A 295 23.98 -0.13 -2.04
N ALA A 296 24.87 -1.12 -2.01
CA ALA A 296 24.56 -2.49 -1.56
C ALA A 296 24.04 -2.62 -0.11
N GLY A 297 24.19 -1.57 0.72
CA GLY A 297 23.69 -1.52 2.10
C GLY A 297 22.16 -1.38 2.25
N GLY A 298 21.42 -1.38 1.14
CA GLY A 298 19.97 -1.27 1.11
C GLY A 298 19.44 0.16 1.29
N TRP A 299 18.13 0.31 1.11
CA TRP A 299 17.43 1.60 1.15
C TRP A 299 16.37 1.60 2.24
N ARG A 300 16.28 2.69 3.01
CA ARG A 300 15.19 2.89 3.97
C ARG A 300 13.85 3.07 3.29
N GLY A 301 13.87 3.71 2.14
CA GLY A 301 12.70 4.00 1.31
C GLY A 301 13.11 4.76 0.07
N VAL A 302 12.29 4.67 -0.98
CA VAL A 302 12.54 5.29 -2.28
C VAL A 302 11.44 6.28 -2.59
N LEU A 303 11.78 7.54 -2.84
CA LEU A 303 10.86 8.56 -3.30
C LEU A 303 11.14 8.95 -4.74
N TYR A 304 10.11 8.91 -5.56
CA TYR A 304 10.13 9.30 -6.95
C TYR A 304 9.38 10.63 -7.13
N LEU A 305 10.12 11.74 -7.27
CA LEU A 305 9.57 13.09 -7.42
C LEU A 305 9.74 13.65 -8.84
N TRP A 306 10.40 12.95 -9.78
CA TRP A 306 10.44 13.38 -11.19
C TRP A 306 9.06 13.48 -11.86
N GLY A 307 8.04 12.85 -11.26
CA GLY A 307 6.65 13.07 -11.63
C GLY A 307 6.22 14.54 -11.54
N LEU A 308 6.83 15.35 -10.66
CA LEU A 308 6.53 16.76 -10.48
C LEU A 308 6.98 17.63 -11.67
N ASP A 309 7.97 17.18 -12.43
CA ASP A 309 8.52 17.91 -13.58
C ASP A 309 7.69 17.73 -14.86
N ALA A 310 6.72 16.80 -14.86
CA ALA A 310 5.79 16.60 -15.96
C ALA A 310 4.69 17.69 -15.95
N THR A 311 5.04 18.90 -16.37
CA THR A 311 4.14 20.05 -16.45
C THR A 311 3.55 20.24 -17.85
N LEU A 312 2.30 20.69 -17.93
CA LEU A 312 1.63 21.07 -19.17
C LEU A 312 1.33 22.57 -19.17
N THR A 313 1.53 23.18 -20.33
CA THR A 313 1.05 24.53 -20.67
C THR A 313 0.24 24.43 -21.95
N GLU A 314 -0.54 25.45 -22.28
CA GLU A 314 -1.27 25.50 -23.55
C GLU A 314 -0.35 25.49 -24.79
N GLU A 315 0.92 25.83 -24.62
CA GLU A 315 1.94 25.82 -25.67
C GLU A 315 2.63 24.44 -25.79
N THR A 316 2.32 23.50 -24.89
CA THR A 316 2.97 22.20 -24.88
C THR A 316 2.52 21.37 -26.08
N GLY A 317 3.41 21.24 -27.07
CA GLY A 317 3.20 20.39 -28.23
C GLY A 317 3.36 18.89 -27.93
N PRO A 318 3.01 18.01 -28.90
CA PRO A 318 3.04 16.55 -28.72
C PRO A 318 4.42 15.99 -28.36
N ALA A 319 5.47 16.48 -29.01
CA ALA A 319 6.84 16.02 -28.77
C ALA A 319 7.31 16.35 -27.34
N THR A 320 7.03 17.56 -26.86
CA THR A 320 7.34 17.98 -25.50
C THR A 320 6.57 17.18 -24.46
N LEU A 321 5.27 16.92 -24.71
CA LEU A 321 4.48 16.06 -23.83
C LEU A 321 5.04 14.64 -23.79
N LEU A 322 5.37 14.05 -24.93
CA LEU A 322 5.93 12.68 -24.96
C LEU A 322 7.26 12.59 -24.21
N ALA A 323 8.17 13.54 -24.40
CA ALA A 323 9.44 13.60 -23.68
C ALA A 323 9.25 13.75 -22.16
N ALA A 324 8.29 14.59 -21.74
CA ALA A 324 7.95 14.73 -20.32
C ALA A 324 7.37 13.41 -19.74
N GLN A 325 6.55 12.69 -20.51
CA GLN A 325 6.05 11.38 -20.11
C GLN A 325 7.17 10.33 -20.06
N GLU A 326 8.14 10.36 -20.97
CA GLU A 326 9.29 9.45 -20.96
C GLU A 326 10.14 9.65 -19.70
N ALA A 327 10.46 10.89 -19.38
CA ALA A 327 11.22 11.23 -18.20
C ALA A 327 10.51 10.79 -16.90
N ALA A 328 9.21 11.06 -16.78
CA ALA A 328 8.44 10.81 -15.56
C ALA A 328 7.90 9.37 -15.42
N VAL A 329 7.35 8.79 -16.49
CA VAL A 329 6.76 7.44 -16.45
C VAL A 329 7.78 6.40 -16.87
N GLY A 330 8.56 6.67 -17.93
CA GLY A 330 9.66 5.80 -18.35
C GLY A 330 10.75 5.70 -17.28
N GLY A 331 11.13 6.81 -16.65
CA GLY A 331 12.05 6.81 -15.51
C GLY A 331 11.53 5.98 -14.32
N ALA A 332 10.24 6.08 -13.99
CA ALA A 332 9.62 5.25 -12.95
C ALA A 332 9.60 3.76 -13.33
N LEU A 333 9.33 3.42 -14.58
CA LEU A 333 9.43 2.05 -15.10
C LEU A 333 10.84 1.48 -14.91
N HIS A 334 11.87 2.23 -15.30
CA HIS A 334 13.27 1.81 -15.16
C HIS A 334 13.67 1.63 -13.69
N LEU A 335 13.24 2.53 -12.81
CA LEU A 335 13.46 2.40 -11.36
C LEU A 335 12.82 1.12 -10.81
N VAL A 336 11.57 0.84 -11.17
CA VAL A 336 10.85 -0.35 -10.69
C VAL A 336 11.49 -1.63 -11.19
N GLN A 337 11.92 -1.66 -12.46
CA GLN A 337 12.66 -2.79 -13.01
C GLN A 337 13.99 -3.02 -12.28
N ALA A 338 14.70 -1.95 -11.93
CA ALA A 338 15.95 -2.03 -11.18
C ALA A 338 15.71 -2.52 -9.73
N LEU A 339 14.69 -1.98 -9.05
CA LEU A 339 14.31 -2.41 -7.69
C LEU A 339 13.87 -3.88 -7.67
N ALA A 340 12.99 -4.29 -8.58
CA ALA A 340 12.49 -5.66 -8.65
C ALA A 340 13.58 -6.70 -8.94
N ARG A 341 14.66 -6.32 -9.65
CA ARG A 341 15.80 -7.20 -9.95
C ARG A 341 16.85 -7.25 -8.84
N SER A 342 16.89 -6.24 -7.97
CA SER A 342 17.88 -6.11 -6.90
C SER A 342 17.35 -6.51 -5.52
N SER A 343 16.04 -6.64 -5.36
CA SER A 343 15.41 -6.81 -4.06
C SER A 343 15.07 -8.28 -3.75
N GLY A 344 15.42 -8.71 -2.53
CA GLY A 344 14.93 -9.94 -1.89
C GLY A 344 13.73 -9.66 -0.96
N ALA A 345 13.59 -10.43 0.13
CA ALA A 345 12.49 -10.29 1.10
C ALA A 345 12.37 -8.88 1.73
N ASP A 346 13.47 -8.11 1.80
CA ASP A 346 13.52 -6.75 2.37
C ASP A 346 13.46 -5.64 1.31
N SER A 347 12.46 -5.69 0.43
CA SER A 347 12.24 -4.65 -0.59
C SER A 347 11.89 -3.29 0.04
N PRO A 348 12.52 -2.17 -0.40
CA PRO A 348 12.21 -0.86 0.14
C PRO A 348 10.81 -0.41 -0.29
N ARG A 349 10.17 0.39 0.56
CA ARG A 349 8.89 1.03 0.19
C ARG A 349 9.13 2.11 -0.87
N LEU A 350 8.25 2.19 -1.86
CA LEU A 350 8.29 3.17 -2.95
C LEU A 350 7.17 4.20 -2.79
N TRP A 351 7.51 5.48 -2.90
CA TRP A 351 6.54 6.58 -2.97
C TRP A 351 6.61 7.25 -4.34
N LEU A 352 5.50 7.28 -5.05
CA LEU A 352 5.32 8.06 -6.28
C LEU A 352 4.67 9.39 -5.92
N VAL A 353 5.38 10.49 -6.16
CA VAL A 353 4.94 11.82 -5.78
C VAL A 353 4.54 12.62 -7.01
N THR A 354 3.38 13.27 -6.90
CA THR A 354 2.79 14.14 -7.93
C THR A 354 2.19 15.37 -7.26
N ARG A 355 1.71 16.34 -8.03
CA ARG A 355 1.07 17.57 -7.54
C ARG A 355 -0.13 17.90 -8.42
N GLY A 356 -1.32 17.97 -7.82
CA GLY A 356 -2.56 18.21 -8.55
C GLY A 356 -2.91 17.11 -9.57
N ALA A 357 -2.30 15.93 -9.51
CA ALA A 357 -2.65 14.82 -10.39
C ALA A 357 -4.01 14.20 -10.01
N GLN A 358 -4.50 14.43 -8.80
CA GLN A 358 -5.80 13.96 -8.32
C GLN A 358 -6.73 15.13 -7.97
N ALA A 359 -8.01 14.98 -8.31
CA ALA A 359 -9.03 15.94 -7.90
C ALA A 359 -9.21 15.88 -6.38
N GLY A 360 -8.77 16.93 -5.68
CA GLY A 360 -8.71 16.96 -4.22
C GLY A 360 -10.07 16.99 -3.52
N GLY A 361 -11.18 17.29 -4.22
CA GLY A 361 -12.54 17.42 -3.67
C GLY A 361 -13.38 18.41 -4.47
N GLU A 362 -14.54 18.83 -3.94
CA GLU A 362 -15.53 19.62 -4.72
C GLU A 362 -15.08 21.02 -5.14
N LEU A 363 -13.94 21.55 -4.65
CA LEU A 363 -13.56 22.95 -4.89
C LEU A 363 -12.07 23.28 -5.12
N ASP A 364 -11.16 22.33 -5.34
CA ASP A 364 -9.74 22.68 -5.51
C ASP A 364 -9.25 22.44 -6.94
N GLY A 365 -9.00 23.54 -7.64
CA GLY A 365 -8.49 23.60 -9.01
C GLY A 365 -6.99 23.35 -9.15
N CYS A 366 -6.56 23.50 -10.40
CA CYS A 366 -5.23 23.21 -10.95
C CYS A 366 -4.90 21.72 -10.93
N VAL A 367 -5.58 20.96 -11.79
CA VAL A 367 -5.16 19.58 -12.08
C VAL A 367 -4.02 19.52 -13.09
N ALA A 368 -3.14 18.53 -12.95
CA ALA A 368 -1.98 18.30 -13.79
C ALA A 368 -2.09 16.96 -14.56
N PRO A 369 -2.73 16.93 -15.76
CA PRO A 369 -2.95 15.70 -16.52
C PRO A 369 -1.68 14.89 -16.80
N ALA A 370 -0.58 15.58 -17.13
CA ALA A 370 0.69 14.90 -17.42
C ALA A 370 1.26 14.11 -16.23
N GLN A 371 0.98 14.52 -14.99
CA GLN A 371 1.43 13.80 -13.81
C GLN A 371 0.53 12.59 -13.48
N ALA A 372 -0.73 12.59 -13.95
CA ALA A 372 -1.68 11.52 -13.67
C ALA A 372 -1.30 10.17 -14.30
N SER A 373 -0.52 10.16 -15.37
CA SER A 373 -0.01 8.91 -15.95
C SER A 373 0.82 8.10 -14.93
N LEU A 374 1.57 8.78 -14.06
CA LEU A 374 2.34 8.13 -13.00
C LEU A 374 1.43 7.46 -11.95
N TRP A 375 0.26 8.05 -11.67
CA TRP A 375 -0.75 7.43 -10.81
C TRP A 375 -1.30 6.14 -11.42
N GLY A 376 -1.65 6.18 -12.71
CA GLY A 376 -2.12 5.01 -13.44
C GLY A 376 -1.10 3.88 -13.44
N LEU A 377 0.19 4.18 -13.68
CA LEU A 377 1.29 3.22 -13.55
C LEU A 377 1.34 2.63 -12.13
N GLY A 378 1.22 3.49 -11.12
CA GLY A 378 1.23 3.09 -9.71
C GLY A 378 0.12 2.08 -9.34
N HIS A 379 -1.06 2.17 -9.97
CA HIS A 379 -2.13 1.17 -9.74
C HIS A 379 -1.72 -0.23 -10.18
N THR A 380 -1.14 -0.38 -11.38
CA THR A 380 -0.63 -1.67 -11.85
C THR A 380 0.59 -2.13 -11.06
N LEU A 381 1.49 -1.20 -10.70
CA LEU A 381 2.67 -1.50 -9.90
C LEU A 381 2.29 -2.12 -8.55
N ALA A 382 1.26 -1.62 -7.87
CA ALA A 382 0.79 -2.20 -6.61
C ALA A 382 0.31 -3.67 -6.74
N LEU A 383 -0.16 -4.07 -7.94
CA LEU A 383 -0.60 -5.45 -8.22
C LEU A 383 0.57 -6.36 -8.63
N GLU A 384 1.53 -5.83 -9.39
CA GLU A 384 2.67 -6.59 -9.91
C GLU A 384 3.86 -6.66 -8.95
N HIS A 385 4.05 -5.64 -8.13
CA HIS A 385 5.15 -5.51 -7.17
C HIS A 385 4.65 -5.12 -5.77
N PRO A 386 3.79 -5.94 -5.14
CA PRO A 386 3.29 -5.67 -3.79
C PRO A 386 4.41 -5.55 -2.74
N GLU A 387 5.56 -6.18 -2.97
CA GLU A 387 6.76 -6.09 -2.13
C GLU A 387 7.29 -4.65 -1.99
N LEU A 388 7.09 -3.81 -3.01
CA LEU A 388 7.50 -2.40 -3.00
C LEU A 388 6.54 -1.51 -2.19
N ARG A 389 5.39 -2.04 -1.73
CA ARG A 389 4.41 -1.33 -0.88
C ARG A 389 4.11 0.08 -1.38
N CYS A 390 3.91 0.19 -2.70
CA CYS A 390 3.92 1.47 -3.41
C CYS A 390 2.78 2.39 -2.97
N VAL A 391 3.13 3.59 -2.53
CA VAL A 391 2.21 4.66 -2.14
C VAL A 391 2.23 5.76 -3.19
N ARG A 392 1.07 6.23 -3.60
CA ARG A 392 0.93 7.42 -4.44
C ARG A 392 0.51 8.59 -3.56
N VAL A 393 1.31 9.66 -3.60
CA VAL A 393 1.07 10.89 -2.83
C VAL A 393 0.91 12.05 -3.81
N ASP A 394 -0.24 12.70 -3.76
CA ASP A 394 -0.53 13.90 -4.56
C ASP A 394 -0.48 15.14 -3.67
N LEU A 395 0.51 15.98 -3.91
CA LEU A 395 0.74 17.24 -3.22
C LEU A 395 -0.29 18.29 -3.65
N ASP A 396 -0.49 19.26 -2.76
CA ASP A 396 -1.39 20.37 -3.00
C ASP A 396 -0.79 21.32 -4.06
N PRO A 397 -1.49 21.62 -5.17
CA PRO A 397 -1.03 22.60 -6.14
C PRO A 397 -0.95 24.03 -5.57
N ALA A 398 -1.70 24.33 -4.51
CA ALA A 398 -1.72 25.65 -3.86
C ALA A 398 -0.70 25.79 -2.71
N SER A 399 -0.08 24.69 -2.27
CA SER A 399 0.92 24.69 -1.20
C SER A 399 2.34 24.64 -1.77
N SER A 400 3.29 25.23 -1.06
CA SER A 400 4.72 25.10 -1.36
C SER A 400 5.56 25.38 -0.11
N GLY A 401 6.86 25.07 -0.17
CA GLY A 401 7.79 25.39 0.93
C GLY A 401 7.67 24.44 2.13
N GLU A 402 7.89 24.96 3.34
CA GLU A 402 8.08 24.14 4.55
C GLU A 402 6.84 23.35 4.97
N ALA A 403 5.64 23.93 4.84
CA ALA A 403 4.39 23.27 5.23
C ALA A 403 4.11 22.01 4.40
N GLU A 404 4.38 22.08 3.08
CA GLU A 404 4.30 20.93 2.18
C GLU A 404 5.30 19.83 2.59
N ILE A 405 6.56 20.21 2.85
CA ILE A 405 7.59 19.26 3.24
C ILE A 405 7.25 18.61 4.58
N ALA A 406 6.72 19.37 5.54
CA ALA A 406 6.27 18.84 6.81
C ALA A 406 5.14 17.81 6.63
N ALA A 407 4.16 18.10 5.77
CA ALA A 407 3.07 17.17 5.46
C ALA A 407 3.59 15.90 4.75
N LEU A 408 4.54 16.04 3.82
CA LEU A 408 5.17 14.89 3.15
C LEU A 408 5.96 14.04 4.14
N VAL A 409 6.78 14.64 5.02
CA VAL A 409 7.50 13.92 6.08
C VAL A 409 6.54 13.19 7.03
N ALA A 410 5.41 13.80 7.37
CA ALA A 410 4.38 13.17 8.18
C ALA A 410 3.75 11.95 7.48
N GLU A 411 3.54 12.01 6.16
CA GLU A 411 3.06 10.88 5.37
C GLU A 411 4.08 9.74 5.30
N LEU A 412 5.38 10.04 5.10
CA LEU A 412 6.44 9.02 5.07
C LEU A 412 6.54 8.23 6.39
N ARG A 413 6.10 8.83 7.51
CA ARG A 413 6.13 8.26 8.85
C ARG A 413 4.84 7.52 9.23
N GLN A 414 3.82 7.52 8.38
CA GLN A 414 2.61 6.73 8.63
C GLN A 414 2.95 5.24 8.62
N THR A 415 2.65 4.57 9.74
CA THR A 415 2.81 3.12 9.92
C THR A 415 1.56 2.34 9.55
N ASP A 416 0.41 3.00 9.38
CA ASP A 416 -0.81 2.38 8.87
C ASP A 416 -0.66 2.11 7.37
N ALA A 417 -0.43 0.83 7.03
CA ALA A 417 -0.10 0.37 5.70
C ALA A 417 -1.33 0.17 4.79
N ALA A 418 -2.55 0.47 5.24
CA ALA A 418 -3.73 0.20 4.44
C ALA A 418 -3.91 1.20 3.27
N GLU A 419 -3.71 2.50 3.51
CA GLU A 419 -3.98 3.53 2.50
C GLU A 419 -2.77 3.80 1.61
N ASP A 420 -2.94 3.58 0.30
CA ASP A 420 -1.86 3.69 -0.69
C ASP A 420 -2.11 4.78 -1.76
N GLN A 421 -3.21 5.53 -1.62
CA GLN A 421 -3.67 6.57 -2.54
C GLN A 421 -4.07 7.80 -1.75
N VAL A 422 -3.13 8.73 -1.60
CA VAL A 422 -3.22 9.86 -0.69
C VAL A 422 -3.10 11.18 -1.44
N ALA A 423 -3.96 12.14 -1.09
CA ALA A 423 -3.88 13.52 -1.53
C ALA A 423 -3.72 14.44 -0.32
N LEU A 424 -2.64 15.21 -0.29
CA LEU A 424 -2.37 16.22 0.74
C LEU A 424 -2.95 17.56 0.27
N ARG A 425 -3.82 18.19 1.07
CA ARG A 425 -4.49 19.46 0.74
C ARG A 425 -4.54 20.37 1.96
N GLY A 426 -3.83 21.49 1.94
CA GLY A 426 -3.58 22.33 3.10
C GLY A 426 -3.03 21.51 4.27
N ALA A 427 -3.70 21.57 5.42
CA ALA A 427 -3.38 20.74 6.60
C ALA A 427 -4.07 19.35 6.58
N GLY A 428 -4.88 19.05 5.57
CA GLY A 428 -5.69 17.84 5.50
C GLY A 428 -5.08 16.71 4.67
N ARG A 429 -5.26 15.48 5.16
CA ARG A 429 -4.96 14.25 4.43
C ARG A 429 -6.26 13.65 3.87
N ARG A 430 -6.34 13.44 2.55
CA ARG A 430 -7.48 12.81 1.87
C ARG A 430 -7.07 11.49 1.25
N VAL A 431 -8.00 10.55 1.18
CA VAL A 431 -7.79 9.23 0.60
C VAL A 431 -8.88 8.92 -0.42
N ARG A 432 -8.53 8.14 -1.44
CA ARG A 432 -9.44 7.84 -2.56
C ARG A 432 -10.46 6.78 -2.18
N ARG A 433 -11.72 6.99 -2.59
CA ARG A 433 -12.81 6.02 -2.44
C ARG A 433 -13.63 5.95 -3.71
N LEU A 434 -14.02 4.74 -4.09
CA LEU A 434 -15.02 4.52 -5.12
C LEU A 434 -16.41 4.56 -4.46
N VAL A 435 -17.31 5.38 -5.01
CA VAL A 435 -18.67 5.54 -4.50
C VAL A 435 -19.67 5.35 -5.62
N ARG A 436 -20.88 4.86 -5.30
CA ARG A 436 -21.95 4.78 -6.30
C ARG A 436 -22.38 6.19 -6.68
N ALA A 437 -22.43 6.47 -7.99
CA ALA A 437 -23.03 7.69 -8.49
C ALA A 437 -24.49 7.77 -8.05
N GLU A 438 -24.93 8.96 -7.62
CA GLU A 438 -26.32 9.19 -7.22
C GLU A 438 -27.27 8.88 -8.39
N ARG A 439 -28.34 8.13 -8.11
CA ARG A 439 -29.44 7.96 -9.06
C ARG A 439 -30.10 9.32 -9.24
N ALA A 440 -29.91 9.98 -10.38
CA ALA A 440 -30.81 11.09 -10.72
C ALA A 440 -32.25 10.56 -10.79
N ALA A 441 -33.21 11.39 -10.34
CA ALA A 441 -34.64 11.05 -10.32
C ALA A 441 -35.13 10.54 -11.69
N ALA A 442 -36.17 9.70 -11.66
CA ALA A 442 -36.72 9.03 -12.83
C ALA A 442 -37.21 10.03 -13.90
N ALA A 443 -37.08 9.60 -15.17
CA ALA A 443 -37.48 10.27 -16.42
C ALA A 443 -36.66 11.51 -16.82
N ALA A 444 -35.37 11.32 -17.13
CA ALA A 444 -34.72 12.21 -18.09
C ALA A 444 -35.21 11.83 -19.50
N GLU A 445 -35.61 12.81 -20.32
CA GLU A 445 -35.96 12.55 -21.72
C GLU A 445 -34.78 11.87 -22.45
N PRO A 446 -35.05 11.00 -23.43
CA PRO A 446 -34.01 10.39 -24.25
C PRO A 446 -33.12 11.47 -24.86
N LEU A 447 -31.80 11.29 -24.77
CA LEU A 447 -30.84 12.19 -25.37
C LEU A 447 -31.09 12.28 -26.88
N ARG A 448 -31.17 13.50 -27.39
CA ARG A 448 -31.34 13.85 -28.80
C ARG A 448 -30.14 14.67 -29.25
N PHE A 449 -29.60 14.32 -30.41
CA PHE A 449 -28.52 15.09 -31.04
C PHE A 449 -29.12 16.02 -32.09
N PRO A 450 -28.87 17.34 -32.02
CA PRO A 450 -29.30 18.28 -33.07
C PRO A 450 -28.81 17.85 -34.46
N ALA A 451 -29.71 17.91 -35.44
CA ALA A 451 -29.40 17.62 -36.84
C ALA A 451 -28.49 18.70 -37.45
N GLU A 452 -28.61 19.95 -36.99
CA GLU A 452 -27.81 21.12 -37.44
C GLU A 452 -26.42 21.19 -36.79
N ALA A 453 -25.88 20.05 -36.34
CA ALA A 453 -24.60 19.95 -35.66
C ALA A 453 -23.80 18.76 -36.21
N SER A 454 -22.47 18.86 -36.14
CA SER A 454 -21.56 17.76 -36.45
C SER A 454 -20.86 17.20 -35.22
N TYR A 455 -20.44 15.94 -35.31
CA TYR A 455 -19.81 15.20 -34.20
C TYR A 455 -18.59 14.43 -34.68
N LEU A 456 -17.47 14.55 -33.96
CA LEU A 456 -16.23 13.83 -34.22
C LEU A 456 -16.15 12.58 -33.35
N ILE A 457 -15.91 11.42 -33.96
CA ILE A 457 -15.65 10.16 -33.26
C ILE A 457 -14.29 9.61 -33.71
N THR A 458 -13.28 9.75 -32.84
CA THR A 458 -11.95 9.15 -33.10
C THR A 458 -11.95 7.68 -32.71
N GLY A 459 -11.32 6.84 -33.51
CA GLY A 459 -11.52 5.39 -33.44
C GLY A 459 -12.90 4.97 -33.95
N GLY A 460 -13.60 5.85 -34.69
CA GLY A 460 -14.99 5.67 -35.11
C GLY A 460 -15.22 4.60 -36.18
N LEU A 461 -14.17 4.11 -36.82
CA LEU A 461 -14.27 3.13 -37.92
C LEU A 461 -14.32 1.67 -37.47
N ARG A 462 -14.36 1.39 -36.16
CA ARG A 462 -14.38 0.02 -35.62
C ARG A 462 -14.93 -0.02 -34.19
N GLY A 463 -15.29 -1.22 -33.73
CA GLY A 463 -15.60 -1.51 -32.34
C GLY A 463 -16.63 -0.54 -31.72
N LEU A 464 -16.32 -0.04 -30.51
CA LEU A 464 -17.19 0.88 -29.78
C LEU A 464 -17.43 2.20 -30.52
N GLY A 465 -16.46 2.70 -31.29
CA GLY A 465 -16.61 3.95 -32.02
C GLY A 465 -17.70 3.87 -33.10
N MET A 466 -17.75 2.77 -33.85
CA MET A 466 -18.80 2.55 -34.86
C MET A 466 -20.16 2.30 -34.22
N LEU A 467 -20.20 1.50 -33.14
CA LEU A 467 -21.42 1.26 -32.37
C LEU A 467 -22.05 2.57 -31.85
N VAL A 468 -21.21 3.48 -31.35
CA VAL A 468 -21.66 4.80 -30.90
C VAL A 468 -22.12 5.66 -32.08
N ALA A 469 -21.46 5.59 -33.24
CA ALA A 469 -21.88 6.32 -34.44
C ALA A 469 -23.29 5.91 -34.91
N GLU A 470 -23.56 4.60 -34.98
CA GLU A 470 -24.89 4.05 -35.30
C GLU A 470 -25.93 4.49 -34.27
N TRP A 471 -25.63 4.38 -32.98
CA TRP A 471 -26.51 4.85 -31.91
C TRP A 471 -26.79 6.36 -31.98
N MET A 472 -25.78 7.19 -32.24
CA MET A 472 -25.97 8.64 -32.38
C MET A 472 -26.89 8.99 -33.56
N ALA A 473 -26.77 8.26 -34.67
CA ALA A 473 -27.65 8.44 -35.84
C ALA A 473 -29.12 8.15 -35.50
N GLU A 474 -29.38 7.06 -34.77
CA GLU A 474 -30.71 6.72 -34.24
C GLU A 474 -31.26 7.81 -33.29
N ARG A 475 -30.37 8.48 -32.55
CA ARG A 475 -30.70 9.60 -31.66
C ARG A 475 -30.77 10.97 -32.33
N GLY A 476 -30.66 11.03 -33.65
CA GLY A 476 -30.91 12.25 -34.45
C GLY A 476 -29.68 12.93 -35.03
N ALA A 477 -28.46 12.44 -34.76
CA ALA A 477 -27.27 12.98 -35.39
C ALA A 477 -27.32 12.78 -36.91
N ARG A 478 -26.95 13.82 -37.68
CA ARG A 478 -26.98 13.79 -39.16
C ARG A 478 -25.63 14.03 -39.81
N HIS A 479 -24.65 14.60 -39.10
CA HIS A 479 -23.31 14.83 -39.63
C HIS A 479 -22.26 14.23 -38.70
N LEU A 480 -21.52 13.22 -39.17
CA LEU A 480 -20.51 12.52 -38.40
C LEU A 480 -19.15 12.59 -39.10
N VAL A 481 -18.10 12.85 -38.32
CA VAL A 481 -16.70 12.70 -38.75
C VAL A 481 -16.12 11.52 -38.01
N LEU A 482 -15.80 10.44 -38.73
CA LEU A 482 -15.23 9.22 -38.15
C LEU A 482 -13.76 9.12 -38.55
N THR A 483 -12.87 9.04 -37.56
CA THR A 483 -11.43 8.97 -37.82
C THR A 483 -10.80 7.67 -37.33
N GLY A 484 -9.79 7.21 -38.04
CA GLY A 484 -8.97 6.06 -37.67
C GLY A 484 -7.69 5.97 -38.51
N ARG A 485 -6.69 5.23 -38.03
CA ARG A 485 -5.39 5.09 -38.72
C ARG A 485 -5.44 4.22 -39.98
N SER A 486 -6.39 3.31 -40.05
CA SER A 486 -6.54 2.36 -41.15
C SER A 486 -7.74 2.74 -42.01
N ALA A 487 -7.70 2.35 -43.28
CA ALA A 487 -8.89 2.39 -44.13
C ALA A 487 -10.04 1.58 -43.50
N PRO A 488 -11.31 1.95 -43.76
CA PRO A 488 -12.45 1.16 -43.32
C PRO A 488 -12.31 -0.31 -43.76
N SER A 489 -12.57 -1.24 -42.85
CA SER A 489 -12.72 -2.66 -43.21
C SER A 489 -14.04 -2.88 -43.98
N PRO A 490 -14.26 -4.03 -44.65
CA PRO A 490 -15.53 -4.33 -45.30
C PRO A 490 -16.75 -4.18 -44.37
N ASP A 491 -16.63 -4.60 -43.11
CA ASP A 491 -17.69 -4.43 -42.11
C ASP A 491 -17.94 -2.95 -41.79
N ALA A 492 -16.87 -2.16 -41.71
CA ALA A 492 -16.98 -0.71 -41.50
C ALA A 492 -17.60 -0.02 -42.73
N GLU A 493 -17.24 -0.42 -43.96
CA GLU A 493 -17.88 0.07 -45.19
C GLU A 493 -19.38 -0.26 -45.22
N ALA A 494 -19.75 -1.48 -44.82
CA ALA A 494 -21.16 -1.86 -44.70
C ALA A 494 -21.90 -1.02 -43.65
N ALA A 495 -21.27 -0.71 -42.52
CA ALA A 495 -21.84 0.18 -41.51
C ALA A 495 -21.98 1.63 -42.00
N LEU A 496 -20.97 2.15 -42.70
CA LEU A 496 -21.01 3.47 -43.34
C LEU A 496 -22.15 3.56 -44.37
N ALA A 497 -22.37 2.51 -45.17
CA ALA A 497 -23.48 2.45 -46.12
C ALA A 497 -24.86 2.42 -45.44
N ARG A 498 -24.99 1.74 -44.29
CA ARG A 498 -26.21 1.78 -43.47
C ARG A 498 -26.49 3.18 -42.92
N LEU A 499 -25.47 3.85 -42.38
CA LEU A 499 -25.56 5.23 -41.90
C LEU A 499 -25.99 6.19 -43.03
N ALA A 500 -25.37 6.07 -44.21
CA ALA A 500 -25.73 6.87 -45.37
C ALA A 500 -27.18 6.64 -45.82
N SER A 501 -27.63 5.37 -45.82
CA SER A 501 -29.01 5.00 -46.14
C SER A 501 -30.01 5.54 -45.12
N ALA A 502 -29.59 5.77 -43.87
CA ALA A 502 -30.37 6.41 -42.81
C ALA A 502 -30.36 7.95 -42.89
N GLY A 503 -29.77 8.53 -43.94
CA GLY A 503 -29.72 9.98 -44.17
C GLY A 503 -28.65 10.70 -43.35
N VAL A 504 -27.60 9.98 -42.90
CA VAL A 504 -26.46 10.57 -42.17
C VAL A 504 -25.34 10.85 -43.17
N GLU A 505 -24.87 12.10 -43.21
CA GLU A 505 -23.63 12.45 -43.90
C GLU A 505 -22.44 12.04 -43.03
N VAL A 506 -21.71 11.01 -43.46
CA VAL A 506 -20.54 10.50 -42.76
C VAL A 506 -19.27 10.81 -43.53
N ARG A 507 -18.34 11.53 -42.89
CA ARG A 507 -16.97 11.73 -43.38
C ARG A 507 -16.04 10.76 -42.66
N ALA A 508 -15.79 9.61 -43.29
CA ALA A 508 -14.77 8.67 -42.85
C ALA A 508 -13.40 9.14 -43.34
N VAL A 509 -12.53 9.58 -42.42
CA VAL A 509 -11.22 10.15 -42.76
C VAL A 509 -10.10 9.38 -42.07
N GLN A 510 -9.09 8.98 -42.85
CA GLN A 510 -7.89 8.37 -42.30
C GLN A 510 -7.01 9.45 -41.64
N GLY A 511 -6.67 9.23 -40.38
CA GLY A 511 -5.84 10.13 -39.58
C GLY A 511 -5.43 9.50 -38.25
N ASP A 512 -4.16 9.69 -37.86
CA ASP A 512 -3.71 9.41 -36.50
C ASP A 512 -4.07 10.60 -35.62
N VAL A 513 -4.80 10.35 -34.53
CA VAL A 513 -5.19 11.41 -33.60
C VAL A 513 -3.96 12.02 -32.89
N ALA A 514 -2.86 11.28 -32.80
CA ALA A 514 -1.60 11.75 -32.26
C ALA A 514 -0.83 12.71 -33.19
N ASP A 515 -1.23 12.79 -34.47
CA ASP A 515 -0.69 13.73 -35.45
C ASP A 515 -1.49 15.04 -35.40
N TYR A 516 -0.86 16.10 -34.88
CA TYR A 516 -1.52 17.37 -34.62
C TYR A 516 -1.93 18.05 -35.92
N GLU A 517 -1.01 18.15 -36.87
CA GLU A 517 -1.19 18.80 -38.17
C GLU A 517 -2.31 18.10 -38.94
N ARG A 518 -2.28 16.76 -39.00
CA ARG A 518 -3.32 16.00 -39.68
C ARG A 518 -4.70 16.19 -39.05
N MET A 519 -4.79 16.22 -37.72
CA MET A 519 -6.07 16.46 -37.05
C MET A 519 -6.57 17.89 -37.23
N ALA A 520 -5.67 18.87 -37.30
CA ALA A 520 -6.01 20.26 -37.61
C ALA A 520 -6.62 20.37 -39.02
N GLU A 521 -6.01 19.72 -40.01
CA GLU A 521 -6.54 19.63 -41.38
C GLU A 521 -7.95 19.02 -41.41
N ILE A 522 -8.14 17.87 -40.76
CA ILE A 522 -9.43 17.17 -40.70
C ILE A 522 -10.52 18.06 -40.10
N LEU A 523 -10.21 18.76 -39.01
CA LEU A 523 -11.16 19.67 -38.35
C LEU A 523 -11.46 20.92 -39.20
N ALA A 524 -10.45 21.49 -39.87
CA ALA A 524 -10.62 22.63 -40.76
C ALA A 524 -11.41 22.28 -42.03
N GLU A 525 -11.25 21.07 -42.56
CA GLU A 525 -12.07 20.53 -43.65
C GLU A 525 -13.51 20.31 -43.20
N ALA A 526 -13.71 19.66 -42.05
CA ALA A 526 -15.04 19.43 -41.49
C ALA A 526 -15.78 20.75 -41.22
N GLY A 527 -15.12 21.74 -40.63
CA GLY A 527 -15.70 23.05 -40.32
C GLY A 527 -16.09 23.88 -41.56
N ARG A 528 -15.51 23.59 -42.73
CA ARG A 528 -15.91 24.22 -44.01
C ARG A 528 -17.09 23.50 -44.68
N ALA A 529 -17.25 22.20 -44.43
CA ALA A 529 -18.16 21.35 -45.19
C ALA A 529 -19.42 20.93 -44.41
N LEU A 530 -19.38 20.93 -43.08
CA LEU A 530 -20.44 20.45 -42.20
C LEU A 530 -20.95 21.58 -41.29
N PRO A 531 -22.13 21.39 -40.65
CA PRO A 531 -22.56 22.27 -39.57
C PRO A 531 -21.55 22.32 -38.41
N PRO A 532 -21.65 23.31 -37.50
CA PRO A 532 -20.71 23.48 -36.41
C PRO A 532 -20.45 22.21 -35.61
N LEU A 533 -19.19 21.94 -35.28
CA LEU A 533 -18.81 20.82 -34.43
C LEU A 533 -19.31 21.08 -33.01
N ARG A 534 -20.15 20.18 -32.49
CA ARG A 534 -20.76 20.29 -31.15
C ARG A 534 -20.39 19.16 -30.21
N GLY A 535 -19.81 18.07 -30.70
CA GLY A 535 -19.39 16.99 -29.82
C GLY A 535 -18.16 16.24 -30.31
N VAL A 536 -17.36 15.79 -29.34
CA VAL A 536 -16.20 14.93 -29.57
C VAL A 536 -16.34 13.67 -28.73
N ILE A 537 -16.15 12.51 -29.34
CA ILE A 537 -16.03 11.21 -28.67
C ILE A 537 -14.68 10.61 -29.02
N HIS A 538 -13.85 10.46 -27.98
CA HIS A 538 -12.54 9.87 -28.11
C HIS A 538 -12.56 8.40 -27.70
N SER A 539 -12.69 7.51 -28.69
CA SER A 539 -12.64 6.05 -28.53
C SER A 539 -11.38 5.40 -29.10
N ALA A 540 -10.40 6.20 -29.53
CA ALA A 540 -9.15 5.67 -30.07
C ALA A 540 -8.29 5.04 -28.98
N GLY A 541 -7.73 3.87 -29.27
CA GLY A 541 -6.87 3.14 -28.35
C GLY A 541 -6.23 1.92 -28.99
N VAL A 542 -5.14 1.48 -28.38
CA VAL A 542 -4.45 0.23 -28.63
C VAL A 542 -4.00 -0.37 -27.30
N LEU A 543 -3.77 -1.67 -27.29
CA LEU A 543 -3.19 -2.41 -26.17
C LEU A 543 -1.81 -2.91 -26.58
N ASP A 544 -0.91 -3.00 -25.61
CA ASP A 544 0.42 -3.57 -25.77
C ASP A 544 0.87 -4.14 -24.43
N ASP A 545 0.17 -5.19 -24.02
CA ASP A 545 0.19 -5.70 -22.65
C ASP A 545 1.48 -6.49 -22.35
N GLY A 546 1.89 -6.44 -21.10
CA GLY A 546 3.10 -7.07 -20.57
C GLY A 546 3.39 -6.56 -19.17
N VAL A 547 3.89 -7.45 -18.31
CA VAL A 547 4.32 -7.11 -16.94
C VAL A 547 5.41 -6.03 -16.97
N LEU A 548 5.44 -5.16 -15.97
CA LEU A 548 6.37 -4.03 -15.85
C LEU A 548 7.84 -4.46 -16.01
N LEU A 549 8.19 -5.65 -15.54
CA LEU A 549 9.55 -6.20 -15.67
C LEU A 549 10.00 -6.41 -17.14
N LEU A 550 9.03 -6.64 -18.04
CA LEU A 550 9.22 -6.92 -19.48
C LEU A 550 8.68 -5.81 -20.38
N GLN A 551 8.17 -4.72 -19.81
CA GLN A 551 7.74 -3.54 -20.55
C GLN A 551 8.94 -2.69 -20.99
N SER A 552 8.70 -1.85 -21.99
CA SER A 552 9.69 -0.89 -22.48
C SER A 552 9.01 0.42 -22.88
N TRP A 553 9.78 1.51 -22.93
CA TRP A 553 9.25 2.81 -23.34
C TRP A 553 8.58 2.79 -24.73
N PRO A 554 9.13 2.16 -25.78
CA PRO A 554 8.45 2.07 -27.08
C PRO A 554 7.05 1.41 -27.03
N ARG A 555 6.84 0.45 -26.12
CA ARG A 555 5.52 -0.18 -25.89
C ARG A 555 4.59 0.76 -25.13
N PHE A 556 5.12 1.55 -24.18
CA PHE A 556 4.37 2.65 -23.55
C PHE A 556 3.96 3.70 -24.58
N GLU A 557 4.89 4.17 -25.42
CA GLU A 557 4.63 5.15 -26.47
C GLU A 557 3.49 4.68 -27.38
N THR A 558 3.51 3.43 -27.82
CA THR A 558 2.45 2.84 -28.67
C THR A 558 1.05 3.05 -28.08
N VAL A 559 0.90 2.85 -26.77
CA VAL A 559 -0.37 3.04 -26.04
C VAL A 559 -0.65 4.51 -25.72
N PHE A 560 0.39 5.30 -25.45
CA PHE A 560 0.29 6.72 -25.11
C PHE A 560 -0.10 7.57 -26.31
N ARG A 561 0.35 7.22 -27.52
CA ARG A 561 0.05 8.00 -28.73
C ARG A 561 -1.44 8.31 -28.90
N PRO A 562 -2.36 7.33 -28.99
CA PRO A 562 -3.77 7.64 -29.20
C PRO A 562 -4.43 8.31 -27.99
N LYS A 563 -4.05 7.94 -26.76
CA LYS A 563 -4.77 8.37 -25.54
C LYS A 563 -4.18 9.62 -24.89
N VAL A 564 -2.87 9.72 -24.77
CA VAL A 564 -2.19 10.87 -24.17
C VAL A 564 -2.03 11.99 -25.20
N LEU A 565 -1.26 11.75 -26.26
CA LEU A 565 -1.02 12.77 -27.29
C LEU A 565 -2.31 13.09 -28.05
N GLY A 566 -3.06 12.07 -28.44
CA GLY A 566 -4.29 12.24 -29.20
C GLY A 566 -5.36 13.06 -28.48
N SER A 567 -5.60 12.77 -27.20
CA SER A 567 -6.59 13.55 -26.44
C SER A 567 -6.12 14.97 -26.14
N TRP A 568 -4.80 15.18 -25.95
CA TRP A 568 -4.22 16.51 -25.81
C TRP A 568 -4.36 17.34 -27.10
N ASN A 569 -4.08 16.74 -28.26
CA ASN A 569 -4.32 17.37 -29.57
C ASN A 569 -5.79 17.75 -29.74
N LEU A 570 -6.71 16.83 -29.44
CA LEU A 570 -8.14 17.11 -29.47
C LEU A 570 -8.50 18.24 -28.52
N HIS A 571 -7.86 18.33 -27.35
CA HIS A 571 -8.09 19.45 -26.44
C HIS A 571 -7.66 20.77 -27.07
N LEU A 572 -6.43 20.89 -27.55
CA LEU A 572 -5.89 22.10 -28.16
C LEU A 572 -6.72 22.55 -29.36
N LEU A 573 -7.05 21.61 -30.27
CA LEU A 573 -7.75 21.91 -31.51
C LEU A 573 -9.24 22.24 -31.34
N THR A 574 -9.82 21.97 -30.17
CA THR A 574 -11.27 22.17 -29.93
C THR A 574 -11.59 23.08 -28.75
N ARG A 575 -10.58 23.64 -28.07
CA ARG A 575 -10.79 24.50 -26.89
C ARG A 575 -11.58 25.77 -27.20
N ASP A 576 -11.43 26.31 -28.40
CA ASP A 576 -12.10 27.54 -28.85
C ASP A 576 -13.45 27.25 -29.51
N LEU A 577 -13.88 25.98 -29.56
CA LEU A 577 -15.15 25.56 -30.14
C LEU A 577 -16.22 25.45 -29.06
N ALA A 578 -17.43 25.92 -29.37
CA ALA A 578 -18.60 25.81 -28.50
C ALA A 578 -19.18 24.38 -28.51
N LEU A 579 -18.43 23.42 -27.95
CA LEU A 579 -18.87 22.04 -27.80
C LEU A 579 -19.95 21.92 -26.71
N ASP A 580 -20.91 21.02 -26.95
CA ASP A 580 -21.89 20.56 -25.95
C ASP A 580 -21.32 19.45 -25.08
N PHE A 581 -20.48 18.58 -25.65
CA PHE A 581 -19.82 17.52 -24.90
C PHE A 581 -18.45 17.12 -25.49
N PHE A 582 -17.60 16.56 -24.63
CA PHE A 582 -16.31 15.97 -24.99
C PHE A 582 -16.14 14.69 -24.16
N ALA A 583 -16.40 13.53 -24.75
CA ALA A 583 -16.41 12.26 -24.05
C ALA A 583 -15.11 11.48 -24.32
N LEU A 584 -14.40 11.11 -23.25
CA LEU A 584 -13.17 10.33 -23.29
C LEU A 584 -13.48 8.89 -22.86
N PHE A 585 -13.23 7.92 -23.73
CA PHE A 585 -13.39 6.51 -23.39
C PHE A 585 -12.11 6.03 -22.72
N SER A 586 -12.14 6.10 -21.40
CA SER A 586 -11.14 5.55 -20.50
C SER A 586 -11.45 4.08 -20.20
N SER A 587 -10.74 3.49 -19.25
CA SER A 587 -10.88 2.09 -18.85
C SER A 587 -10.94 1.98 -17.32
N GLY A 588 -11.67 0.97 -16.82
CA GLY A 588 -11.62 0.57 -15.41
C GLY A 588 -10.20 0.28 -14.93
N VAL A 589 -9.32 -0.14 -15.84
CA VAL A 589 -7.89 -0.38 -15.59
C VAL A 589 -7.16 0.89 -15.16
N GLY A 590 -7.53 2.06 -15.69
CA GLY A 590 -6.94 3.35 -15.26
C GLY A 590 -7.28 3.73 -13.82
N LEU A 591 -8.34 3.14 -13.25
CA LEU A 591 -8.80 3.36 -11.88
C LEU A 591 -8.32 2.27 -10.92
N LEU A 592 -8.37 1.01 -11.35
CA LEU A 592 -8.16 -0.17 -10.51
C LEU A 592 -6.77 -0.77 -10.66
N GLY A 593 -6.09 -0.49 -11.78
CA GLY A 593 -4.93 -1.26 -12.22
C GLY A 593 -5.35 -2.63 -12.77
N ALA A 594 -4.45 -3.20 -13.58
CA ALA A 594 -4.49 -4.60 -13.96
C ALA A 594 -3.05 -5.07 -14.22
N ALA A 595 -2.74 -6.30 -13.81
CA ALA A 595 -1.44 -6.89 -14.07
C ALA A 595 -1.17 -6.95 -15.58
N GLY A 596 0.04 -6.56 -15.96
CA GLY A 596 0.57 -6.36 -17.31
C GLY A 596 -0.07 -5.26 -18.13
N GLN A 597 -0.86 -4.38 -17.53
CA GLN A 597 -1.48 -3.25 -18.22
C GLN A 597 -0.99 -1.89 -17.70
N GLY A 598 0.26 -1.79 -17.27
CA GLY A 598 0.83 -0.57 -16.68
C GLY A 598 0.83 0.64 -17.63
N ASN A 599 1.15 0.40 -18.91
CA ASN A 599 1.07 1.43 -19.96
C ASN A 599 -0.38 1.87 -20.24
N HIS A 600 -1.32 0.92 -20.27
CA HIS A 600 -2.74 1.20 -20.46
C HIS A 600 -3.32 1.96 -19.26
N ALA A 601 -3.01 1.55 -18.03
CA ALA A 601 -3.44 2.21 -16.81
C ALA A 601 -2.94 3.67 -16.79
N ALA A 602 -1.66 3.89 -17.07
CA ALA A 602 -1.07 5.21 -17.17
C ALA A 602 -1.75 6.10 -18.23
N ALA A 603 -1.92 5.59 -19.44
CA ALA A 603 -2.54 6.36 -20.53
C ALA A 603 -4.00 6.74 -20.25
N ASN A 604 -4.76 5.88 -19.54
CA ASN A 604 -6.15 6.17 -19.16
C ASN A 604 -6.26 7.13 -17.98
N ALA A 605 -5.32 7.08 -17.01
CA ALA A 605 -5.28 8.06 -15.92
C ALA A 605 -5.04 9.50 -16.42
N PHE A 606 -4.29 9.66 -17.51
CA PHE A 606 -4.19 10.94 -18.23
C PHE A 606 -5.55 11.42 -18.75
N LEU A 607 -6.32 10.55 -19.42
CA LEU A 607 -7.67 10.87 -19.93
C LEU A 607 -8.61 11.30 -18.80
N ASP A 608 -8.56 10.56 -17.69
CA ASP A 608 -9.37 10.84 -16.51
C ASP A 608 -9.13 12.25 -16.00
N THR A 609 -7.86 12.63 -15.88
CA THR A 609 -7.46 13.95 -15.36
C THR A 609 -7.65 15.06 -16.40
N LEU A 610 -7.50 14.77 -17.69
CA LEU A 610 -7.82 15.72 -18.76
C LEU A 610 -9.30 16.16 -18.72
N ALA A 611 -10.21 15.26 -18.30
CA ALA A 611 -11.60 15.63 -18.13
C ALA A 611 -11.80 16.64 -16.99
N TYR A 612 -11.05 16.53 -15.89
CA TYR A 612 -11.03 17.56 -14.85
C TYR A 612 -10.41 18.87 -15.37
N TYR A 613 -9.29 18.78 -16.08
CA TYR A 613 -8.56 19.94 -16.61
C TYR A 613 -9.44 20.79 -17.52
N ARG A 614 -10.11 20.15 -18.49
CA ARG A 614 -11.04 20.86 -19.39
C ARG A 614 -12.16 21.55 -18.61
N ARG A 615 -12.74 20.89 -17.61
CA ARG A 615 -13.84 21.43 -16.81
C ARG A 615 -13.42 22.61 -15.93
N GLU A 616 -12.19 22.60 -15.42
CA GLU A 616 -11.61 23.74 -14.70
C GLU A 616 -11.40 24.95 -15.60
N HIS A 617 -11.19 24.74 -16.90
CA HIS A 617 -11.12 25.79 -17.92
C HIS A 617 -12.49 26.14 -18.53
N GLY A 618 -13.60 25.71 -17.91
CA GLY A 618 -14.96 25.99 -18.39
C GLY A 618 -15.37 25.21 -19.63
N LEU A 619 -14.55 24.26 -20.11
CA LEU A 619 -14.80 23.46 -21.30
C LEU A 619 -15.51 22.16 -20.94
N PRO A 620 -16.33 21.60 -21.84
CA PRO A 620 -16.94 20.31 -21.59
C PRO A 620 -15.92 19.19 -21.61
N ALA A 621 -16.06 18.24 -20.69
CA ALA A 621 -15.42 16.94 -20.69
C ALA A 621 -16.07 15.91 -19.75
N LEU A 622 -16.02 14.65 -20.13
CA LEU A 622 -16.37 13.50 -19.30
C LEU A 622 -15.42 12.35 -19.63
N SER A 623 -14.71 11.82 -18.63
CA SER A 623 -14.03 10.54 -18.76
C SER A 623 -14.91 9.40 -18.27
N ILE A 624 -14.97 8.31 -19.03
CA ILE A 624 -15.74 7.11 -18.69
C ILE A 624 -14.80 5.93 -18.57
N ASN A 625 -14.61 5.42 -17.36
CA ASN A 625 -13.84 4.21 -17.09
C ASN A 625 -14.71 2.98 -17.36
N TRP A 626 -14.62 2.45 -18.58
CA TRP A 626 -15.40 1.28 -19.00
C TRP A 626 -14.85 -0.03 -18.42
N GLY A 627 -15.76 -0.89 -17.95
CA GLY A 627 -15.52 -2.32 -17.76
C GLY A 627 -15.55 -3.08 -19.10
N ALA A 628 -15.47 -4.40 -19.05
CA ALA A 628 -15.44 -5.23 -20.24
C ALA A 628 -16.80 -5.23 -20.97
N TRP A 629 -16.77 -5.04 -22.30
CA TRP A 629 -17.95 -5.13 -23.18
C TRP A 629 -18.00 -6.53 -23.79
N ALA A 630 -19.18 -7.13 -23.83
CA ALA A 630 -19.40 -8.38 -24.56
C ALA A 630 -19.34 -8.11 -26.08
N GLU A 631 -18.75 -9.04 -26.84
CA GLU A 631 -18.85 -9.12 -28.31
C GLU A 631 -18.22 -7.96 -29.10
N VAL A 632 -17.71 -6.90 -28.45
CA VAL A 632 -17.15 -5.71 -29.11
C VAL A 632 -15.87 -5.25 -28.39
N GLY A 633 -14.75 -5.19 -29.12
CA GLY A 633 -13.47 -4.68 -28.63
C GLY A 633 -12.50 -5.75 -28.15
N ALA A 634 -11.36 -5.32 -27.57
CA ALA A 634 -10.22 -6.19 -27.24
C ALA A 634 -10.34 -6.99 -25.93
N ALA A 635 -11.47 -6.91 -25.22
CA ALA A 635 -11.63 -7.40 -23.84
C ALA A 635 -12.61 -8.59 -23.68
N ALA A 636 -12.89 -9.33 -24.75
CA ALA A 636 -13.84 -10.45 -24.75
C ALA A 636 -13.24 -11.77 -24.20
N ASP A 637 -12.64 -11.74 -23.00
CA ASP A 637 -12.11 -12.95 -22.34
C ASP A 637 -13.12 -13.53 -21.34
N HIS A 638 -13.42 -14.82 -21.47
CA HIS A 638 -14.40 -15.55 -20.65
C HIS A 638 -13.94 -15.80 -19.20
N ARG A 639 -12.64 -15.64 -18.90
CA ARG A 639 -12.04 -15.90 -17.56
C ARG A 639 -12.45 -14.92 -16.46
N LEU A 640 -13.02 -13.77 -16.82
CA LEU A 640 -13.44 -12.71 -15.89
C LEU A 640 -14.78 -13.03 -15.19
N ALA A 641 -15.68 -13.77 -15.86
CA ALA A 641 -17.02 -14.08 -15.37
C ALA A 641 -17.01 -14.96 -14.10
N GLU A 642 -16.06 -15.89 -13.98
CA GLU A 642 -15.89 -16.74 -12.80
C GLU A 642 -15.38 -15.97 -11.56
N ARG A 643 -14.98 -14.70 -11.72
CA ARG A 643 -14.41 -13.84 -10.67
C ARG A 643 -15.35 -12.71 -10.23
N GLY A 644 -16.63 -12.77 -10.59
CA GLY A 644 -17.62 -11.72 -10.26
C GLY A 644 -17.51 -10.45 -11.10
N VAL A 645 -16.64 -10.44 -12.13
CA VAL A 645 -16.53 -9.35 -13.12
C VAL A 645 -17.27 -9.79 -14.39
N GLN A 646 -18.39 -9.15 -14.65
CA GLN A 646 -19.26 -9.46 -15.79
C GLN A 646 -18.93 -8.54 -16.97
N THR A 647 -19.26 -9.02 -18.17
CA THR A 647 -19.36 -8.17 -19.35
C THR A 647 -20.77 -7.62 -19.46
N PHE A 648 -20.93 -6.43 -20.05
CA PHE A 648 -22.26 -5.92 -20.40
C PHE A 648 -22.43 -5.92 -21.93
N SER A 649 -23.66 -6.12 -22.37
CA SER A 649 -24.03 -6.13 -23.79
C SER A 649 -23.87 -4.74 -24.43
N PRO A 650 -23.72 -4.64 -25.76
CA PRO A 650 -23.71 -3.36 -26.47
C PRO A 650 -24.89 -2.44 -26.11
N ALA A 651 -26.09 -3.00 -25.98
CA ALA A 651 -27.29 -2.24 -25.62
C ALA A 651 -27.26 -1.70 -24.18
N GLU A 652 -26.72 -2.46 -23.23
CA GLU A 652 -26.49 -1.99 -21.85
C GLU A 652 -25.43 -0.90 -21.79
N GLY A 653 -24.34 -1.09 -22.51
CA GLY A 653 -23.25 -0.10 -22.59
C GLY A 653 -23.72 1.23 -23.19
N LEU A 654 -24.53 1.20 -24.25
CA LEU A 654 -25.12 2.42 -24.85
C LEU A 654 -26.11 3.12 -23.90
N ARG A 655 -26.94 2.36 -23.17
CA ARG A 655 -27.81 2.94 -22.12
C ARG A 655 -27.00 3.59 -21.00
N ALA A 656 -25.90 2.96 -20.58
CA ALA A 656 -24.99 3.53 -19.60
C ALA A 656 -24.27 4.77 -20.15
N PHE A 657 -23.90 4.77 -21.43
CA PHE A 657 -23.26 5.90 -22.09
C PHE A 657 -24.19 7.13 -22.16
N GLU A 658 -25.43 6.92 -22.60
CA GLU A 658 -26.47 7.97 -22.58
C GLU A 658 -26.61 8.58 -21.19
N ARG A 659 -26.69 7.71 -20.17
CA ARG A 659 -26.82 8.15 -18.79
C ARG A 659 -25.60 8.94 -18.31
N ALA A 660 -24.40 8.52 -18.71
CA ALA A 660 -23.17 9.20 -18.37
C ALA A 660 -23.13 10.62 -18.96
N LEU A 661 -23.55 10.78 -20.23
CA LEU A 661 -23.67 12.09 -20.87
C LEU A 661 -24.68 13.00 -20.16
N GLN A 662 -25.84 12.46 -19.78
CA GLN A 662 -26.84 13.22 -19.01
C GLN A 662 -26.30 13.68 -17.64
N LEU A 663 -25.55 12.82 -16.92
CA LEU A 663 -24.93 13.18 -15.64
C LEU A 663 -23.80 14.21 -15.81
N ALA A 664 -23.13 14.23 -16.95
CA ALA A 664 -22.12 15.23 -17.28
C ALA A 664 -22.71 16.59 -17.68
N ALA A 665 -23.97 16.63 -18.10
CA ALA A 665 -24.72 17.85 -18.43
C ALA A 665 -25.57 18.38 -17.25
N ALA A 666 -25.67 17.63 -16.15
CA ALA A 666 -26.45 18.02 -14.97
C ALA A 666 -25.86 19.25 -14.25
N PRO A 667 -26.64 19.99 -13.41
CA PRO A 667 -26.17 21.18 -12.69
C PRO A 667 -24.93 20.94 -11.82
N ARG A 668 -24.74 19.71 -11.32
CA ARG A 668 -23.48 19.23 -10.72
C ARG A 668 -22.83 18.23 -11.69
N PRO A 669 -22.08 18.72 -12.69
CA PRO A 669 -21.61 17.87 -13.77
C PRO A 669 -20.57 16.88 -13.26
N ARG A 670 -20.77 15.60 -13.56
CA ARG A 670 -19.77 14.56 -13.30
C ARG A 670 -18.65 14.65 -14.34
N ARG A 671 -17.40 14.65 -13.88
CA ARG A 671 -16.19 14.79 -14.71
C ARG A 671 -15.59 13.42 -15.06
N GLN A 672 -15.77 12.44 -14.18
CA GLN A 672 -15.33 11.06 -14.33
C GLN A 672 -16.40 10.11 -13.79
N LEU A 673 -16.66 9.01 -14.51
CA LEU A 673 -17.59 7.96 -14.09
C LEU A 673 -17.01 6.58 -14.43
N ALA A 674 -17.11 5.63 -13.50
CA ALA A 674 -16.82 4.24 -13.76
C ALA A 674 -18.10 3.46 -14.07
N VAL A 675 -18.09 2.70 -15.16
CA VAL A 675 -19.19 1.81 -15.56
C VAL A 675 -18.68 0.38 -15.53
N LEU A 676 -18.89 -0.28 -14.39
CA LEU A 676 -18.36 -1.61 -14.09
C LEU A 676 -19.52 -2.56 -13.78
N ALA A 677 -19.62 -3.64 -14.53
CA ALA A 677 -20.53 -4.74 -14.23
C ALA A 677 -19.82 -5.71 -13.27
N VAL A 678 -19.86 -5.41 -11.98
CA VAL A 678 -19.12 -6.17 -10.95
C VAL A 678 -20.03 -6.47 -9.77
N ASP A 679 -20.07 -7.73 -9.38
CA ASP A 679 -20.63 -8.15 -8.11
C ASP A 679 -19.56 -8.02 -7.01
N TRP A 680 -19.52 -6.85 -6.38
CA TRP A 680 -18.57 -6.57 -5.31
C TRP A 680 -18.73 -7.48 -4.08
N GLN A 681 -19.92 -8.05 -3.85
CA GLN A 681 -20.10 -9.01 -2.76
C GLN A 681 -19.41 -10.32 -3.12
N GLN A 682 -19.58 -10.81 -4.34
CA GLN A 682 -18.90 -12.03 -4.80
C GLN A 682 -17.38 -11.84 -4.87
N VAL A 683 -16.90 -10.69 -5.37
CA VAL A 683 -15.46 -10.39 -5.49
C VAL A 683 -14.75 -10.40 -4.14
N PHE A 684 -15.42 -9.90 -3.08
CA PHE A 684 -14.83 -9.83 -1.74
C PHE A 684 -15.34 -10.90 -0.77
N ALA A 685 -16.15 -11.87 -1.23
CA ALA A 685 -16.73 -12.91 -0.38
C ALA A 685 -15.69 -13.80 0.31
N ALA A 686 -14.53 -14.00 -0.33
CA ALA A 686 -13.45 -14.81 0.20
C ALA A 686 -12.52 -14.05 1.17
N LEU A 687 -12.70 -12.73 1.32
CA LEU A 687 -11.91 -11.93 2.25
C LEU A 687 -12.60 -11.88 3.62
N PRO A 688 -11.84 -11.86 4.73
CA PRO A 688 -12.39 -11.58 6.05
C PRO A 688 -13.18 -10.25 6.06
N PRO A 689 -14.26 -10.12 6.84
CA PRO A 689 -14.99 -8.86 6.97
C PRO A 689 -14.07 -7.72 7.41
N GLY A 690 -14.01 -6.64 6.62
CA GLY A 690 -13.13 -5.48 6.87
C GLY A 690 -11.75 -5.56 6.21
N ALA A 691 -11.42 -6.66 5.54
CA ALA A 691 -10.18 -6.86 4.81
C ALA A 691 -10.28 -6.46 3.31
N GLU A 692 -11.40 -5.87 2.87
CA GLU A 692 -11.53 -5.35 1.52
C GLU A 692 -10.52 -4.22 1.24
N PRO A 693 -10.01 -4.09 -0.02
CA PRO A 693 -9.09 -3.01 -0.35
C PRO A 693 -9.74 -1.65 -0.06
N PRO A 694 -9.03 -0.68 0.56
CA PRO A 694 -9.65 0.54 1.08
C PRO A 694 -10.41 1.37 0.05
N LEU A 695 -10.02 1.30 -1.23
CA LEU A 695 -10.71 1.94 -2.34
C LEU A 695 -12.21 1.55 -2.40
N PHE A 696 -12.56 0.31 -2.08
CA PHE A 696 -13.92 -0.25 -2.21
C PHE A 696 -14.73 -0.22 -0.92
N ARG A 697 -14.15 0.20 0.21
CA ARG A 697 -14.77 0.15 1.55
C ARG A 697 -16.17 0.78 1.58
N GLU A 698 -16.38 1.89 0.87
CA GLU A 698 -17.70 2.55 0.81
C GLU A 698 -18.73 1.81 -0.05
N LEU A 699 -18.30 1.06 -1.07
CA LEU A 699 -19.19 0.21 -1.87
C LEU A 699 -19.66 -1.01 -1.07
N VAL A 700 -18.75 -1.65 -0.34
CA VAL A 700 -19.03 -2.84 0.48
C VAL A 700 -19.92 -2.50 1.66
N ARG A 701 -19.63 -1.40 2.40
CA ARG A 701 -20.42 -0.93 3.54
C ARG A 701 -21.90 -0.73 3.22
N ARG A 702 -22.22 -0.19 2.03
CA ARG A 702 -23.61 0.02 1.60
C ARG A 702 -24.28 -1.24 1.09
N ALA A 703 -23.54 -2.16 0.47
CA ALA A 703 -24.08 -3.44 0.01
C ALA A 703 -24.54 -4.31 1.20
N GLY A 704 -23.78 -4.33 2.30
CA GLY A 704 -24.13 -5.07 3.52
C GLY A 704 -25.37 -4.57 4.27
N GLN A 705 -25.84 -3.34 4.02
CA GLN A 705 -27.04 -2.78 4.67
C GLN A 705 -28.35 -3.08 3.91
N SER A 706 -28.27 -3.60 2.68
CA SER A 706 -29.42 -3.76 1.78
C SER A 706 -29.85 -5.22 1.56
N GLY A 707 -29.20 -6.20 2.18
CA GLY A 707 -29.45 -7.63 1.98
C GLY A 707 -29.82 -8.37 3.26
N THR A 708 -30.77 -9.31 3.16
CA THR A 708 -30.97 -10.40 4.11
C THR A 708 -29.64 -11.19 4.21
N PRO A 709 -29.20 -11.62 5.41
CA PRO A 709 -27.98 -12.42 5.54
C PRO A 709 -28.13 -13.71 4.74
N ILE A 710 -27.41 -13.79 3.62
CA ILE A 710 -27.21 -15.05 2.91
C ILE A 710 -26.21 -15.82 3.75
N ALA A 711 -26.61 -17.01 4.22
CA ALA A 711 -25.70 -17.91 4.92
C ALA A 711 -24.44 -18.10 4.05
N ALA A 712 -23.27 -17.93 4.67
CA ALA A 712 -22.00 -18.19 4.01
C ALA A 712 -22.07 -19.62 3.41
N PRO A 713 -21.70 -19.82 2.13
CA PRO A 713 -21.46 -21.18 1.66
C PRO A 713 -20.37 -21.78 2.56
N ASP A 714 -20.54 -23.05 2.95
CA ASP A 714 -19.54 -23.81 3.70
C ASP A 714 -18.20 -23.79 2.94
N GLY A 715 -17.36 -22.81 3.25
CA GLY A 715 -16.06 -22.60 2.64
C GLY A 715 -15.06 -23.55 3.27
N GLU A 716 -14.28 -24.26 2.44
CA GLU A 716 -13.14 -25.03 2.93
C GLU A 716 -12.23 -24.14 3.81
N PRO A 717 -11.70 -24.65 4.94
CA PRO A 717 -10.84 -23.89 5.84
C PRO A 717 -9.62 -23.29 5.11
N HIS A 718 -9.12 -22.12 5.56
CA HIS A 718 -7.98 -21.45 4.93
C HIS A 718 -6.75 -22.37 4.94
N LEU A 719 -5.91 -22.34 3.90
CA LEU A 719 -4.73 -23.24 3.77
C LEU A 719 -3.84 -23.22 5.03
N LEU A 720 -3.62 -22.05 5.62
CA LEU A 720 -2.85 -21.89 6.85
C LEU A 720 -3.50 -22.60 8.06
N GLU A 721 -4.83 -22.54 8.18
CA GLU A 721 -5.58 -23.24 9.22
C GLU A 721 -5.51 -24.76 9.03
N GLN A 722 -5.63 -25.22 7.77
CA GLN A 722 -5.46 -26.62 7.41
C GLN A 722 -4.05 -27.12 7.72
N LEU A 723 -3.01 -26.34 7.43
CA LEU A 723 -1.63 -26.69 7.71
C LEU A 723 -1.34 -26.69 9.22
N ALA A 724 -1.88 -25.73 9.97
CA ALA A 724 -1.76 -25.66 11.43
C ALA A 724 -2.41 -26.86 12.11
N ALA A 725 -3.61 -27.25 11.67
CA ALA A 725 -4.37 -28.38 12.20
C ALA A 725 -3.84 -29.76 11.72
N ALA A 726 -3.07 -29.80 10.64
CA ALA A 726 -2.55 -31.05 10.08
C ALA A 726 -1.31 -31.57 10.82
N LEU A 727 -1.21 -32.91 10.90
CA LEU A 727 -0.02 -33.62 11.36
C LEU A 727 1.22 -33.26 10.50
N PRO A 728 2.43 -33.17 11.07
CA PRO A 728 3.63 -32.73 10.35
C PRO A 728 3.88 -33.47 9.01
N ASN A 729 3.64 -34.78 8.98
CA ASN A 729 3.79 -35.62 7.79
C ASN A 729 2.74 -35.39 6.69
N ARG A 730 1.61 -34.75 7.01
CA ARG A 730 0.53 -34.40 6.06
C ARG A 730 0.65 -32.99 5.50
N ARG A 731 1.41 -32.09 6.16
CA ARG A 731 1.52 -30.67 5.78
C ARG A 731 2.08 -30.47 4.38
N MET A 732 3.14 -31.21 4.03
CA MET A 732 3.75 -31.12 2.69
C MET A 732 2.78 -31.54 1.58
N GLN A 733 2.00 -32.61 1.78
CA GLN A 733 1.00 -33.07 0.81
C GLN A 733 -0.15 -32.07 0.64
N LEU A 734 -0.60 -31.44 1.74
CA LEU A 734 -1.63 -30.41 1.70
C LEU A 734 -1.16 -29.16 0.96
N LEU A 735 0.07 -28.70 1.24
CA LEU A 735 0.69 -27.57 0.56
C LEU A 735 0.85 -27.86 -0.94
N GLN A 736 1.40 -29.01 -1.30
CA GLN A 736 1.55 -29.42 -2.71
C GLN A 736 0.22 -29.48 -3.44
N GLY A 737 -0.81 -30.05 -2.78
CA GLY A 737 -2.17 -30.09 -3.32
C GLY A 737 -2.74 -28.68 -3.55
N ALA A 738 -2.50 -27.74 -2.65
CA ALA A 738 -2.94 -26.36 -2.78
C ALA A 738 -2.20 -25.62 -3.91
N VAL A 739 -0.87 -25.72 -3.98
CA VAL A 739 -0.06 -25.14 -5.06
C VAL A 739 -0.55 -25.67 -6.41
N ARG A 740 -0.80 -26.98 -6.52
CA ARG A 740 -1.26 -27.61 -7.76
C ARG A 740 -2.67 -27.18 -8.15
N ARG A 741 -3.59 -27.02 -7.19
CA ARG A 741 -4.94 -26.48 -7.46
C ARG A 741 -4.87 -25.03 -7.95
N LEU A 742 -4.05 -24.20 -7.33
CA LEU A 742 -3.86 -22.81 -7.74
C LEU A 742 -3.22 -22.69 -9.13
N ALA A 743 -2.22 -23.53 -9.42
CA ALA A 743 -1.62 -23.60 -10.75
C ALA A 743 -2.63 -24.04 -11.82
N ALA A 744 -3.43 -25.08 -11.54
CA ALA A 744 -4.46 -25.56 -12.46
C ALA A 744 -5.54 -24.51 -12.73
N LEU A 745 -5.97 -23.80 -11.68
CA LEU A 745 -6.93 -22.71 -11.79
C LEU A 745 -6.42 -21.58 -12.68
N VAL A 746 -5.16 -21.19 -12.51
CA VAL A 746 -4.52 -20.15 -13.34
C VAL A 746 -4.34 -20.62 -14.78
N LEU A 747 -3.93 -21.87 -14.99
CA LEU A 747 -3.77 -22.49 -16.32
C LEU A 747 -5.12 -22.75 -17.03
N GLY A 748 -6.26 -22.62 -16.34
CA GLY A 748 -7.59 -22.96 -16.90
C GLY A 748 -7.80 -24.45 -17.09
N VAL A 749 -7.09 -25.28 -16.32
CA VAL A 749 -7.18 -26.75 -16.38
C VAL A 749 -8.18 -27.21 -15.32
N GLY A 750 -9.33 -27.73 -15.77
CA GLY A 750 -10.45 -28.09 -14.88
C GLY A 750 -10.18 -29.24 -13.90
N ASP A 751 -9.08 -30.00 -14.07
CA ASP A 751 -8.64 -31.02 -13.12
C ASP A 751 -7.19 -30.78 -12.71
N ALA A 752 -6.97 -30.48 -11.42
CA ALA A 752 -5.65 -30.24 -10.87
C ALA A 752 -4.71 -31.44 -10.99
N GLN A 753 -5.20 -32.69 -11.12
CA GLN A 753 -4.37 -33.88 -11.34
C GLN A 753 -3.65 -33.87 -12.69
N ARG A 754 -4.09 -33.06 -13.65
CA ARG A 754 -3.46 -32.94 -14.97
C ARG A 754 -2.22 -32.04 -14.98
N VAL A 755 -1.98 -31.28 -13.91
CA VAL A 755 -0.75 -30.50 -13.75
C VAL A 755 0.33 -31.42 -13.19
N ASP A 756 1.32 -31.75 -14.00
CA ASP A 756 2.46 -32.55 -13.57
C ASP A 756 3.28 -31.79 -12.50
N LEU A 757 3.81 -32.53 -11.51
CA LEU A 757 4.53 -31.95 -10.37
C LEU A 757 5.94 -31.49 -10.72
N HIS A 758 6.56 -32.12 -11.72
CA HIS A 758 7.95 -31.94 -12.11
C HIS A 758 8.10 -31.27 -13.48
N GLN A 759 7.02 -31.17 -14.25
CA GLN A 759 7.03 -30.39 -15.49
C GLN A 759 7.07 -28.88 -15.18
N PRO A 760 7.91 -28.10 -15.89
CA PRO A 760 7.88 -26.65 -15.82
C PRO A 760 6.50 -26.09 -16.21
N LEU A 761 5.94 -25.20 -15.39
CA LEU A 761 4.63 -24.61 -15.63
C LEU A 761 4.57 -23.82 -16.94
N GLN A 762 5.69 -23.28 -17.41
CA GLN A 762 5.80 -22.57 -18.69
C GLN A 762 5.51 -23.48 -19.88
N GLU A 763 5.92 -24.74 -19.82
CA GLU A 763 5.61 -25.73 -20.87
C GLU A 763 4.13 -26.11 -20.88
N LEU A 764 3.45 -25.95 -19.74
CA LEU A 764 2.01 -26.12 -19.60
C LEU A 764 1.21 -24.88 -20.03
N GLY A 765 1.87 -23.84 -20.53
CA GLY A 765 1.24 -22.61 -21.01
C GLY A 765 1.15 -21.48 -19.99
N LEU A 766 1.91 -21.54 -18.89
CA LEU A 766 2.03 -20.41 -17.95
C LEU A 766 2.81 -19.27 -18.60
N ASP A 767 2.13 -18.18 -18.94
CA ASP A 767 2.76 -16.94 -19.40
C ASP A 767 3.13 -16.00 -18.22
N SER A 768 3.75 -14.85 -18.52
CA SER A 768 4.20 -13.90 -17.49
C SER A 768 3.06 -13.23 -16.71
N LEU A 769 1.86 -13.07 -17.29
CA LEU A 769 0.69 -12.52 -16.62
C LEU A 769 0.10 -13.53 -15.64
N MET A 770 -0.06 -14.76 -16.11
CA MET A 770 -0.49 -15.90 -15.31
C MET A 770 0.49 -16.17 -14.17
N ALA A 771 1.79 -15.96 -14.39
CA ALA A 771 2.80 -16.07 -13.35
C ALA A 771 2.57 -15.06 -12.20
N VAL A 772 2.34 -13.78 -12.51
CA VAL A 772 2.02 -12.76 -11.49
C VAL A 772 0.74 -13.13 -10.73
N GLU A 773 -0.28 -13.60 -11.44
CA GLU A 773 -1.52 -14.04 -10.81
C GLU A 773 -1.31 -15.23 -9.86
N LEU A 774 -0.59 -16.27 -10.30
CA LEU A 774 -0.29 -17.44 -9.50
C LEU A 774 0.52 -17.06 -8.26
N ARG A 775 1.55 -16.21 -8.41
CA ARG A 775 2.35 -15.70 -7.29
C ARG A 775 1.48 -14.96 -6.28
N ASN A 776 0.61 -14.05 -6.72
CA ASN A 776 -0.26 -13.29 -5.83
C ASN A 776 -1.23 -14.19 -5.06
N ARG A 777 -1.82 -15.18 -5.73
CA ARG A 777 -2.69 -16.18 -5.09
C ARG A 777 -1.94 -17.05 -4.10
N LEU A 778 -0.73 -17.49 -4.44
CA LEU A 778 0.13 -18.25 -3.52
C LEU A 778 0.48 -17.41 -2.30
N GLY A 779 0.89 -16.15 -2.49
CA GLY A 779 1.22 -15.24 -1.41
C GLY A 779 0.03 -15.01 -0.45
N GLN A 780 -1.18 -14.84 -1.00
CA GLN A 780 -2.40 -14.76 -0.21
C GLN A 780 -2.69 -16.05 0.56
N ALA A 781 -2.54 -17.21 -0.09
CA ALA A 781 -2.80 -18.51 0.52
C ALA A 781 -1.83 -18.85 1.66
N VAL A 782 -0.59 -18.37 1.58
CA VAL A 782 0.44 -18.57 2.62
C VAL A 782 0.59 -17.39 3.58
N GLY A 783 -0.11 -16.27 3.35
CA GLY A 783 -0.05 -15.08 4.21
C GLY A 783 1.26 -14.26 4.12
N HIS A 784 2.07 -14.47 3.07
CA HIS A 784 3.35 -13.78 2.88
C HIS A 784 3.47 -13.19 1.47
N THR A 785 4.17 -12.07 1.34
CA THR A 785 4.57 -11.55 0.02
C THR A 785 5.68 -12.41 -0.56
N LEU A 786 5.53 -12.82 -1.82
CA LEU A 786 6.49 -13.69 -2.50
C LEU A 786 7.33 -12.91 -3.52
N PRO A 787 8.60 -13.30 -3.76
CA PRO A 787 9.46 -12.62 -4.73
C PRO A 787 8.88 -12.58 -6.15
N PRO A 788 9.10 -11.51 -6.93
CA PRO A 788 8.62 -11.42 -8.32
C PRO A 788 9.29 -12.44 -9.26
N THR A 789 10.49 -12.93 -8.91
CA THR A 789 11.26 -13.92 -9.65
C THR A 789 10.89 -15.37 -9.31
N LEU A 790 9.98 -15.59 -8.35
CA LEU A 790 9.66 -16.90 -7.79
C LEU A 790 9.44 -17.99 -8.85
N LEU A 791 8.61 -17.71 -9.85
CA LEU A 791 8.22 -18.72 -10.85
C LEU A 791 9.28 -18.98 -11.92
N PHE A 792 10.32 -18.16 -11.97
CA PHE A 792 11.52 -18.40 -12.77
C PHE A 792 12.54 -19.25 -12.01
N GLU A 793 12.71 -18.97 -10.72
CA GLU A 793 13.64 -19.70 -9.83
C GLU A 793 13.11 -21.10 -9.47
N TYR A 794 11.79 -21.22 -9.31
CA TYR A 794 11.08 -22.45 -8.94
C TYR A 794 10.00 -22.75 -9.98
N PRO A 795 10.36 -23.32 -11.14
CA PRO A 795 9.45 -23.41 -12.29
C PRO A 795 8.43 -24.55 -12.20
N THR A 796 8.53 -25.43 -11.20
CA THR A 796 7.69 -26.64 -11.06
C THR A 796 6.86 -26.61 -9.78
N VAL A 797 5.71 -27.28 -9.76
CA VAL A 797 4.89 -27.39 -8.54
C VAL A 797 5.68 -27.97 -7.37
N ALA A 798 6.54 -28.98 -7.63
CA ALA A 798 7.40 -29.57 -6.62
C ALA A 798 8.41 -28.57 -6.05
N SER A 799 9.14 -27.83 -6.91
CA SER A 799 10.14 -26.85 -6.46
C SER A 799 9.50 -25.67 -5.71
N LEU A 800 8.34 -25.18 -6.16
CA LEU A 800 7.55 -24.15 -5.47
C LEU A 800 7.08 -24.61 -4.10
N THR A 801 6.57 -25.84 -4.02
CA THR A 801 6.09 -26.40 -2.74
C THR A 801 7.24 -26.49 -1.73
N SER A 802 8.41 -26.98 -2.17
CA SER A 802 9.60 -27.06 -1.32
C SER A 802 10.03 -25.69 -0.82
N TYR A 803 10.12 -24.69 -1.71
CA TYR A 803 10.45 -23.31 -1.34
C TYR A 803 9.47 -22.73 -0.31
N LEU A 804 8.16 -22.84 -0.57
CA LEU A 804 7.13 -22.36 0.35
C LEU A 804 7.20 -23.06 1.71
N ALA A 805 7.53 -24.36 1.73
CA ALA A 805 7.65 -25.11 2.97
C ALA A 805 8.91 -24.74 3.78
N SER A 806 10.06 -24.55 3.14
CA SER A 806 11.33 -24.30 3.84
C SER A 806 11.56 -22.83 4.14
N GLU A 807 11.45 -21.97 3.13
CA GLU A 807 11.88 -20.56 3.19
C GLU A 807 10.76 -19.62 3.66
N VAL A 808 9.49 -19.97 3.41
CA VAL A 808 8.35 -19.09 3.72
C VAL A 808 7.63 -19.52 4.99
N LEU A 809 7.27 -20.80 5.11
CA LEU A 809 6.46 -21.32 6.21
C LEU A 809 7.29 -22.04 7.29
N SER A 810 8.58 -22.26 7.05
CA SER A 810 9.51 -22.96 7.96
C SER A 810 8.93 -24.26 8.55
N LEU A 811 8.27 -25.06 7.71
CA LEU A 811 7.58 -26.30 8.09
C LEU A 811 8.53 -27.48 8.36
N GLY A 812 9.84 -27.30 8.11
CA GLY A 812 10.89 -28.27 8.40
C GLY A 812 11.61 -27.94 9.71
N GLY A 813 11.55 -28.84 10.69
CA GLY A 813 12.53 -28.87 11.76
C GLY A 813 13.93 -29.08 11.16
N THR A 814 14.91 -28.34 11.65
CA THR A 814 16.30 -28.31 11.20
C THR A 814 16.85 -29.70 10.86
N ASP A 815 17.14 -29.92 9.58
CA ASP A 815 17.91 -31.10 9.14
C ASP A 815 19.11 -30.63 8.29
N ALA A 816 20.31 -30.90 8.80
CA ALA A 816 21.58 -30.41 8.25
C ALA A 816 21.89 -30.94 6.83
N ALA A 817 21.11 -31.92 6.35
CA ALA A 817 21.19 -32.45 4.99
C ALA A 817 20.63 -31.47 3.94
N SER A 818 19.62 -30.67 4.29
CA SER A 818 19.00 -29.71 3.35
C SER A 818 19.86 -28.46 3.13
N ALA A 819 20.55 -28.00 4.18
CA ALA A 819 21.52 -26.90 4.06
C ALA A 819 22.69 -27.24 3.11
N ARG A 820 23.06 -28.53 3.04
CA ARG A 820 24.12 -29.06 2.18
C ARG A 820 23.72 -29.07 0.69
N ALA A 821 22.47 -29.39 0.40
CA ALA A 821 21.93 -29.38 -0.97
C ALA A 821 21.75 -27.95 -1.53
N VAL A 822 21.44 -26.98 -0.66
CA VAL A 822 21.33 -25.55 -1.02
C VAL A 822 22.71 -24.93 -1.29
N ALA A 823 23.76 -25.36 -0.59
CA ALA A 823 25.13 -24.91 -0.83
C ALA A 823 25.70 -25.43 -2.16
N GLU A 824 25.38 -26.67 -2.55
CA GLU A 824 25.76 -27.23 -3.86
C GLU A 824 25.07 -26.53 -5.05
N LEU A 825 23.84 -26.03 -4.86
CA LEU A 825 23.11 -25.26 -5.87
C LEU A 825 23.60 -23.81 -6.02
N ARG A 826 24.28 -23.25 -5.01
CA ARG A 826 24.74 -21.85 -4.97
C ARG A 826 26.19 -21.63 -5.40
N GLY A 827 26.97 -22.70 -5.63
CA GLY A 827 28.34 -22.59 -6.16
C GLY A 827 29.33 -21.85 -5.25
N GLU A 828 29.10 -21.85 -3.93
CA GLU A 828 30.01 -21.24 -2.96
C GLU A 828 31.05 -22.27 -2.47
N ALA A 829 32.32 -21.85 -2.47
CA ALA A 829 33.44 -22.70 -2.05
C ALA A 829 33.51 -22.84 -0.53
N ILE A 830 33.42 -24.08 -0.02
CA ILE A 830 33.68 -24.42 1.38
C ILE A 830 35.16 -24.82 1.52
N PRO A 831 35.92 -24.29 2.50
CA PRO A 831 37.30 -24.72 2.71
C PRO A 831 37.31 -26.16 3.24
N LEU A 832 37.90 -27.08 2.47
CA LEU A 832 38.09 -28.49 2.85
C LEU A 832 39.28 -28.62 3.81
N SER A 833 39.16 -29.51 4.80
CA SER A 833 40.26 -29.82 5.72
C SER A 833 41.33 -30.70 5.04
N GLU A 834 42.57 -30.71 5.55
CA GLU A 834 43.67 -31.53 5.00
C GLU A 834 43.33 -33.05 4.97
N ASP A 835 42.50 -33.52 5.90
CA ASP A 835 42.03 -34.91 5.98
C ASP A 835 41.03 -35.25 4.86
N ASP A 836 40.21 -34.27 4.42
CA ASP A 836 39.28 -34.43 3.30
C ASP A 836 40.03 -34.49 1.96
N LEU A 837 41.12 -33.72 1.83
CA LEU A 837 41.98 -33.72 0.64
C LEU A 837 42.75 -35.04 0.50
N ALA A 838 43.24 -35.59 1.60
CA ALA A 838 43.91 -36.90 1.64
C ALA A 838 42.96 -38.05 1.24
N SER A 839 41.71 -38.00 1.70
CA SER A 839 40.68 -39.00 1.38
C SER A 839 40.23 -38.95 -0.09
N LEU A 840 40.18 -37.76 -0.69
CA LEU A 840 39.88 -37.56 -2.12
C LEU A 840 41.02 -37.99 -3.04
N LEU A 841 42.28 -37.82 -2.61
CA LEU A 841 43.47 -38.29 -3.32
C LEU A 841 43.57 -39.82 -3.30
N LEU A 842 43.27 -40.46 -2.17
CA LEU A 842 43.21 -41.93 -2.06
C LEU A 842 42.12 -42.53 -2.96
N LYS A 843 40.92 -41.93 -3.00
CA LYS A 843 39.84 -42.34 -3.91
C LYS A 843 40.16 -42.18 -5.39
N LYS A 844 40.97 -41.17 -5.76
CA LYS A 844 41.42 -40.98 -7.14
C LYS A 844 42.56 -41.92 -7.54
N LEU A 845 43.42 -42.34 -6.61
CA LEU A 845 44.45 -43.35 -6.85
C LEU A 845 43.84 -44.74 -7.06
N GLU A 846 42.80 -45.12 -6.30
CA GLU A 846 42.06 -46.38 -6.51
C GLU A 846 41.36 -46.44 -7.88
N HIS A 847 40.89 -45.31 -8.40
CA HIS A 847 40.30 -45.23 -9.74
C HIS A 847 41.31 -45.33 -10.89
N ILE A 848 42.60 -45.07 -10.64
CA ILE A 848 43.65 -45.18 -11.65
C ILE A 848 44.22 -46.61 -11.71
N GLU A 849 44.23 -47.35 -10.60
CA GLU A 849 44.61 -48.77 -10.57
C GLU A 849 43.53 -49.70 -11.16
N ALA A 850 42.25 -49.33 -11.02
CA ALA A 850 41.14 -50.07 -11.64
C ALA A 850 40.99 -49.88 -13.16
N ALA A 851 41.72 -48.92 -13.75
CA ALA A 851 41.71 -48.64 -15.20
C ALA A 851 42.91 -49.27 -15.96
N ASN A 852 43.79 -50.00 -15.26
CA ASN A 852 44.97 -50.67 -15.85
C ASN A 852 45.04 -52.19 -15.53
N GLN A 853 43.92 -52.80 -15.16
CA GLN A 853 43.65 -54.25 -15.25
C GLN A 853 42.43 -54.46 -16.14
#